data_AF-A0A939W0E2-F1
#
_entry.id   AF-A0A939W0E2-F1
#
_cell.length_a   1.000
_cell.length_b   1.000
_cell.length_c   1.000
_cell.angle_alpha   90.00
_cell.angle_beta   90.00
_cell.angle_gamma   90.00
#
_symmetry.space_group_name_H-M   'P 1'
#
loop_
_entity.id
_entity.type
_entity.pdbx_description
1 polymer ?
#
loop_
_entity_poly.entity_id
_entity_poly.type
_entity_poly.pdbx_seq_one_letter_code
_entity_poly.pdbx_strand_id
1 'polypeptide(L)'
;MFKMDELLLFVLITYFPDDAPLYTVLGYEGKTVKEYLDGIQWDEIDDAKEYTSFMNGFDFKNIIMALRNNEKVSNARIVETHRDEAYGGGGGISAIFLCDEYKEAVVAFRGTADNEWIDDCVGANKIDTLQQINAMEWFKLSYEKLRLEDYTITVTGHSKGGNKAKYIGILSDIPDRAVSFDGQGFSDEFIEHYRKRIQKRQGIIENHNIDFDYVNILMNDVGKKTYYVGYDYGKHGFAESHCPNTFMNFGENGEYTMQVNPNGQRPEMQILDQFFNSMIRSGVSKKEQEETNRLVGILVEKGFAIGKEQTVSEYINLLCDLVGDPQYSDNTAYLFAFCIKYSKLNKDFLKTLKDLMHNFGADDVVRIINMLEGLVNSKKFSTIVNLSDFLIHHVNRIVVSQVQNFCSKKYGIQLSQDQVRGVLQIVSLTKEMMKTLEIKMDGSDIVVSEEDDDESVLRVPEDMKIVVLAGGLSNERNMSLRSGYVVSKVLAEKGYHVILLDSFMGYGDHEKNISDAFANPAKYSLEPGNIPNDIPDLWAVRKRRVDQSPSYFGPNVLQICRQADLVFIALHGAEGENGKVQAAFDLLGIDYTGCDYFSSALSSNKAVSKQLLIEQNIPVPKGFVTYRGEEAIFPEDRNMHYPVIVKPNNGGIGLGISVASDRASYAKALKDAFRWESEILVEEYVTGREFAVGTVDGKALPVLEVLPFRTSDAETALSIRGEKIRKCPADIPAELSDKLKATAEAVVDTLGVQAYGKVDFIVREDGSFVCLECDSLPQLYQDAHLVLEAQAAGISFGELCDRILEMSLRN
;
A
#
# COMPACT_ATOMS: atom_id res chain seq x y z
N MET A 1 33.44 41.39 -12.14
CA MET A 1 32.97 40.26 -11.32
C MET A 1 33.63 38.98 -11.76
N PHE A 2 33.94 38.09 -10.82
CA PHE A 2 34.40 36.73 -11.10
C PHE A 2 33.39 35.98 -11.98
N LYS A 3 33.92 35.26 -12.95
CA LYS A 3 33.17 34.36 -13.82
C LYS A 3 32.72 33.13 -13.03
N MET A 4 31.77 32.39 -13.60
CA MET A 4 31.14 31.26 -12.92
C MET A 4 32.13 30.13 -12.60
N ASP A 5 32.97 29.80 -13.56
CA ASP A 5 34.06 28.83 -13.43
C ASP A 5 35.09 29.26 -12.36
N GLU A 6 35.42 30.56 -12.28
CA GLU A 6 36.28 31.12 -11.22
C GLU A 6 35.64 30.99 -9.82
N LEU A 7 34.33 31.18 -9.70
CA LEU A 7 33.60 30.99 -8.44
C LEU A 7 33.62 29.54 -7.98
N LEU A 8 33.49 28.59 -8.91
CA LEU A 8 33.60 27.17 -8.59
C LEU A 8 35.01 26.79 -8.12
N LEU A 9 36.05 27.39 -8.70
CA LEU A 9 37.43 27.19 -8.21
C LEU A 9 37.58 27.61 -6.74
N PHE A 10 36.97 28.73 -6.31
CA PHE A 10 36.96 29.11 -4.89
C PHE A 10 36.21 28.11 -4.01
N VAL A 11 35.12 27.52 -4.51
CA VAL A 11 34.41 26.45 -3.79
C VAL A 11 35.30 25.21 -3.67
N LEU A 12 35.98 24.79 -4.73
CA LEU A 12 36.87 23.62 -4.73
C LEU A 12 38.03 23.75 -3.74
N ILE A 13 38.55 24.95 -3.48
CA ILE A 13 39.57 25.19 -2.42
C ILE A 13 39.07 24.70 -1.05
N THR A 14 37.77 24.86 -0.74
CA THR A 14 37.20 24.45 0.55
C THR A 14 37.09 22.92 0.72
N TYR A 15 37.26 22.16 -0.35
CA TYR A 15 37.19 20.69 -0.35
C TYR A 15 38.53 20.01 -0.08
N PHE A 16 39.64 20.73 0.00
CA PHE A 16 40.94 20.14 0.31
C PHE A 16 40.91 19.50 1.72
N PRO A 17 41.46 18.28 1.90
CA PRO A 17 41.43 17.56 3.17
C PRO A 17 42.39 18.19 4.19
N ASP A 18 42.19 17.90 5.47
CA ASP A 18 42.98 18.49 6.55
C ASP A 18 44.44 17.99 6.59
N ASP A 19 44.71 16.82 5.99
CA ASP A 19 45.98 16.12 6.09
C ASP A 19 46.91 16.31 4.87
N ALA A 20 48.19 15.98 5.10
CA ALA A 20 49.17 15.79 4.04
C ALA A 20 48.66 14.79 2.98
N PRO A 21 48.97 15.00 1.68
CA PRO A 21 49.85 16.02 1.12
C PRO A 21 49.15 17.32 0.69
N LEU A 22 47.82 17.43 0.84
CA LEU A 22 47.01 18.51 0.26
C LEU A 22 46.79 19.68 1.22
N TYR A 23 46.48 19.43 2.49
CA TYR A 23 46.12 20.41 3.52
C TYR A 23 44.93 21.31 3.19
N THR A 24 44.12 21.61 4.20
CA THR A 24 42.97 22.48 4.04
C THR A 24 43.36 23.96 4.02
N VAL A 25 42.44 24.82 3.58
CA VAL A 25 42.63 26.29 3.54
C VAL A 25 42.65 26.94 4.94
N LEU A 26 42.22 26.23 5.99
CA LEU A 26 42.24 26.74 7.37
C LEU A 26 43.66 27.09 7.83
N GLY A 27 43.83 28.25 8.46
CA GLY A 27 45.13 28.71 8.96
C GLY A 27 45.99 29.44 7.92
N TYR A 28 45.49 29.62 6.70
CA TYR A 28 46.14 30.40 5.64
C TYR A 28 45.61 31.84 5.51
N GLU A 29 44.95 32.37 6.54
CA GLU A 29 44.48 33.76 6.55
C GLU A 29 45.65 34.75 6.36
N GLY A 30 45.43 35.73 5.49
CA GLY A 30 46.43 36.72 5.09
C GLY A 30 47.27 36.30 3.88
N LYS A 31 47.24 35.03 3.47
CA LYS A 31 47.94 34.51 2.28
C LYS A 31 47.14 34.67 1.01
N THR A 32 47.82 34.75 -0.13
CA THR A 32 47.19 34.56 -1.44
C THR A 32 46.89 33.08 -1.69
N VAL A 33 45.94 32.78 -2.57
CA VAL A 33 45.67 31.40 -3.01
C VAL A 33 46.95 30.76 -3.55
N LYS A 34 47.77 31.52 -4.29
CA LYS A 34 49.09 31.07 -4.75
C LYS A 34 50.00 30.62 -3.61
N GLU A 35 50.17 31.46 -2.59
CA GLU A 35 51.02 31.13 -1.42
C GLU A 35 50.49 29.93 -0.64
N TYR A 36 49.17 29.73 -0.59
CA TYR A 36 48.56 28.52 -0.05
C TYR A 36 48.94 27.28 -0.88
N LEU A 37 48.77 27.34 -2.20
CA LEU A 37 49.07 26.23 -3.12
C LEU A 37 50.56 25.89 -3.21
N ASP A 38 51.45 26.82 -2.88
CA ASP A 38 52.90 26.58 -2.79
C ASP A 38 53.26 25.71 -1.58
N GLY A 39 52.38 25.62 -0.57
CA GLY A 39 52.55 24.77 0.61
C GLY A 39 52.16 23.30 0.41
N ILE A 40 51.56 22.96 -0.74
CA ILE A 40 51.08 21.60 -1.06
C ILE A 40 52.25 20.70 -1.48
N GLN A 41 52.30 19.48 -0.91
CA GLN A 41 53.32 18.48 -1.24
C GLN A 41 52.98 17.76 -2.55
N TRP A 42 53.07 18.48 -3.67
CA TRP A 42 52.64 18.04 -5.00
C TRP A 42 53.12 16.64 -5.40
N ASP A 43 54.41 16.33 -5.15
CA ASP A 43 55.03 15.07 -5.54
C ASP A 43 54.58 13.87 -4.69
N GLU A 44 53.91 14.12 -3.56
CA GLU A 44 53.40 13.09 -2.64
C GLU A 44 51.92 12.72 -2.90
N ILE A 45 51.26 13.40 -3.84
CA ILE A 45 49.87 13.12 -4.22
C ILE A 45 49.81 11.84 -5.08
N ASP A 46 49.17 10.80 -4.56
CA ASP A 46 48.89 9.54 -5.27
C ASP A 46 47.63 9.67 -6.12
N ASP A 47 47.78 9.52 -7.44
CA ASP A 47 46.70 9.69 -8.42
C ASP A 47 45.49 8.78 -8.17
N ALA A 48 45.73 7.56 -7.68
CA ALA A 48 44.67 6.56 -7.48
C ALA A 48 44.01 6.66 -6.10
N LYS A 49 44.65 7.32 -5.14
CA LYS A 49 44.12 7.45 -3.78
C LYS A 49 42.97 8.45 -3.74
N GLU A 50 41.83 8.02 -3.19
CA GLU A 50 40.72 8.90 -2.84
C GLU A 50 41.09 9.74 -1.60
N TYR A 51 41.02 11.07 -1.72
CA TYR A 51 41.38 12.00 -0.64
C TYR A 51 40.16 12.67 0.00
N THR A 52 39.09 12.85 -0.78
CA THR A 52 37.82 13.42 -0.33
C THR A 52 36.75 12.78 -1.20
N SER A 53 35.61 12.36 -0.63
CA SER A 53 34.55 11.56 -1.27
C SER A 53 34.51 11.69 -2.80
N PHE A 54 34.94 10.63 -3.52
CA PHE A 54 34.98 10.51 -5.00
C PHE A 54 35.93 11.44 -5.79
N MET A 55 36.78 12.22 -5.12
CA MET A 55 37.91 12.93 -5.70
C MET A 55 39.23 12.25 -5.29
N ASN A 56 39.94 11.75 -6.30
CA ASN A 56 41.25 11.13 -6.14
C ASN A 56 42.39 12.14 -6.35
N GLY A 57 43.64 11.71 -6.17
CA GLY A 57 44.79 12.58 -6.35
C GLY A 57 44.90 13.17 -7.76
N PHE A 58 44.45 12.44 -8.79
CA PHE A 58 44.41 12.95 -10.17
C PHE A 58 43.46 14.14 -10.30
N ASP A 59 42.26 14.04 -9.72
CA ASP A 59 41.28 15.13 -9.69
C ASP A 59 41.88 16.37 -8.97
N PHE A 60 42.49 16.17 -7.80
CA PHE A 60 43.11 17.28 -7.04
C PHE A 60 44.28 17.94 -7.78
N LYS A 61 45.13 17.17 -8.48
CA LYS A 61 46.21 17.73 -9.29
C LYS A 61 45.67 18.66 -10.38
N ASN A 62 44.61 18.24 -11.08
CA ASN A 62 43.97 19.08 -12.10
C ASN A 62 43.38 20.36 -11.51
N ILE A 63 42.70 20.28 -10.36
CA ILE A 63 42.16 21.43 -9.64
C ILE A 63 43.28 22.41 -9.25
N ILE A 64 44.38 21.91 -8.68
CA ILE A 64 45.54 22.75 -8.30
C ILE A 64 46.14 23.44 -9.52
N MET A 65 46.28 22.74 -10.67
CA MET A 65 46.79 23.35 -11.89
C MET A 65 45.85 24.45 -12.41
N ALA A 66 44.54 24.20 -12.43
CA ALA A 66 43.53 25.19 -12.80
C ALA A 66 43.61 26.44 -11.92
N LEU A 67 43.74 26.26 -10.60
CA LEU A 67 43.91 27.35 -9.65
C LEU A 67 45.21 28.15 -9.89
N ARG A 68 46.34 27.46 -10.13
CA ARG A 68 47.64 28.10 -10.40
C ARG A 68 47.63 28.89 -11.70
N ASN A 69 46.98 28.36 -12.74
CA ASN A 69 46.92 28.96 -14.07
C ASN A 69 45.93 30.14 -14.15
N ASN A 70 44.94 30.20 -13.26
CA ASN A 70 44.03 31.34 -13.19
C ASN A 70 44.62 32.48 -12.34
N GLU A 71 45.26 33.46 -12.98
CA GLU A 71 45.94 34.58 -12.31
C GLU A 71 45.01 35.35 -11.35
N LYS A 72 43.74 35.54 -11.72
CA LYS A 72 42.77 36.28 -10.92
C LYS A 72 42.42 35.55 -9.61
N VAL A 73 42.19 34.25 -9.70
CA VAL A 73 41.89 33.38 -8.54
C VAL A 73 43.15 33.19 -7.69
N SER A 74 44.29 32.91 -8.32
CA SER A 74 45.59 32.68 -7.69
C SER A 74 46.06 33.88 -6.85
N ASN A 75 45.81 35.11 -7.32
CA ASN A 75 46.17 36.34 -6.61
C ASN A 75 45.15 36.78 -5.55
N ALA A 76 43.98 36.14 -5.46
CA ALA A 76 43.01 36.46 -4.42
C ALA A 76 43.56 36.10 -3.05
N ARG A 77 43.25 36.93 -2.05
CA ARG A 77 43.75 36.78 -0.68
C ARG A 77 42.71 36.09 0.19
N ILE A 78 43.12 35.02 0.87
CA ILE A 78 42.31 34.35 1.89
C ILE A 78 42.31 35.27 3.12
N VAL A 79 41.15 35.76 3.55
CA VAL A 79 41.09 36.75 4.64
C VAL A 79 40.40 36.26 5.90
N GLU A 80 39.55 35.26 5.76
CA GLU A 80 38.84 34.66 6.87
C GLU A 80 38.42 33.26 6.48
N THR A 81 38.62 32.30 7.38
CA THR A 81 38.11 30.94 7.23
C THR A 81 37.29 30.54 8.46
N HIS A 82 36.41 29.57 8.30
CA HIS A 82 35.54 29.09 9.36
C HIS A 82 35.23 27.62 9.18
N ARG A 83 35.27 26.88 10.29
CA ARG A 83 34.76 25.51 10.39
C ARG A 83 33.48 25.56 11.20
N ASP A 84 32.37 25.20 10.56
CA ASP A 84 31.09 25.03 11.26
C ASP A 84 31.06 23.62 11.88
N GLU A 85 30.94 23.53 13.20
CA GLU A 85 30.91 22.27 13.98
C GLU A 85 29.48 21.87 14.40
N ALA A 86 28.44 22.56 13.91
CA ALA A 86 27.07 22.27 14.31
C ALA A 86 26.61 20.85 13.92
N TYR A 87 26.01 20.14 14.89
CA TYR A 87 25.48 18.78 14.75
C TYR A 87 24.39 18.70 13.66
N GLY A 88 24.38 17.64 12.85
CA GLY A 88 23.38 17.42 11.79
C GLY A 88 23.89 17.61 10.35
N GLY A 89 25.12 17.19 10.06
CA GLY A 89 25.55 16.96 8.68
C GLY A 89 25.63 18.21 7.78
N GLY A 90 25.78 19.41 8.32
CA GLY A 90 26.04 20.60 7.49
C GLY A 90 27.21 21.45 7.98
N GLY A 91 27.98 20.94 8.94
CA GLY A 91 29.28 21.49 9.28
C GLY A 91 30.18 21.44 8.05
N GLY A 92 31.03 22.45 7.81
CA GLY A 92 31.78 22.56 6.57
C GLY A 92 32.77 23.72 6.64
N ILE A 93 33.76 23.70 5.75
CA ILE A 93 34.76 24.76 5.66
C ILE A 93 34.20 25.91 4.83
N SER A 94 34.27 27.12 5.35
CA SER A 94 33.89 28.35 4.65
C SER A 94 35.10 29.27 4.57
N ALA A 95 35.22 30.02 3.49
CA ALA A 95 36.33 30.94 3.28
C ALA A 95 35.88 32.21 2.56
N ILE A 96 36.51 33.34 2.94
CA ILE A 96 36.35 34.62 2.25
C ILE A 96 37.64 34.92 1.49
N PHE A 97 37.49 35.19 0.20
CA PHE A 97 38.56 35.56 -0.71
C PHE A 97 38.35 37.01 -1.15
N LEU A 98 39.37 37.86 -0.99
CA LEU A 98 39.35 39.24 -1.46
C LEU A 98 40.25 39.42 -2.66
N CYS A 99 39.75 40.11 -3.66
CA CYS A 99 40.55 40.64 -4.75
C CYS A 99 40.50 42.17 -4.72
N ASP A 100 41.52 42.78 -4.11
CA ASP A 100 41.58 44.22 -3.89
C ASP A 100 41.65 45.03 -5.19
N GLU A 101 42.27 44.46 -6.23
CA GLU A 101 42.39 45.08 -7.56
C GLU A 101 41.02 45.32 -8.21
N TYR A 102 40.11 44.35 -8.10
CA TYR A 102 38.78 44.41 -8.69
C TYR A 102 37.69 44.83 -7.70
N LYS A 103 38.05 45.04 -6.42
CA LYS A 103 37.10 45.31 -5.33
C LYS A 103 35.98 44.27 -5.27
N GLU A 104 36.37 43.00 -5.31
CA GLU A 104 35.45 41.86 -5.25
C GLU A 104 35.77 40.96 -4.05
N ALA A 105 34.72 40.51 -3.36
CA ALA A 105 34.81 39.52 -2.30
C ALA A 105 33.96 38.29 -2.66
N VAL A 106 34.55 37.11 -2.51
CA VAL A 106 33.87 35.82 -2.69
C VAL A 106 33.79 35.12 -1.36
N VAL A 107 32.57 34.82 -0.91
CA VAL A 107 32.29 34.03 0.30
C VAL A 107 31.88 32.64 -0.15
N ALA A 108 32.79 31.67 0.00
CA ALA A 108 32.59 30.30 -0.43
C ALA A 108 32.21 29.40 0.75
N PHE A 109 31.17 28.58 0.58
CA PHE A 109 30.71 27.60 1.56
C PHE A 109 30.88 26.18 0.99
N ARG A 110 31.60 25.32 1.73
CA ARG A 110 31.58 23.87 1.51
C ARG A 110 30.23 23.26 1.94
N GLY A 111 29.89 22.12 1.37
CA GLY A 111 28.94 21.18 1.95
C GLY A 111 29.40 20.58 3.29
N THR A 112 28.88 19.41 3.62
CA THR A 112 29.08 18.61 4.83
C THR A 112 30.56 18.28 5.12
N ALA A 113 30.89 18.19 6.41
CA ALA A 113 32.18 17.81 6.96
C ALA A 113 32.12 16.35 7.42
N ASP A 114 33.15 15.60 7.00
CA ASP A 114 33.42 14.19 7.26
C ASP A 114 32.48 13.15 6.61
N ASN A 115 33.09 12.16 5.95
CA ASN A 115 32.46 11.01 5.26
C ASN A 115 31.15 11.38 4.55
N GLU A 116 31.22 12.39 3.70
CA GLU A 116 30.06 13.10 3.17
C GLU A 116 29.32 12.23 2.13
N TRP A 117 28.29 11.50 2.60
CA TRP A 117 27.03 11.12 1.93
C TRP A 117 25.97 10.77 2.98
N ILE A 118 25.44 11.77 3.68
CA ILE A 118 24.18 11.63 4.42
C ILE A 118 23.32 12.86 4.11
N ASP A 119 22.42 12.72 3.14
CA ASP A 119 21.28 13.61 2.96
C ASP A 119 20.08 12.95 3.65
N ASP A 120 19.98 13.18 4.96
CA ASP A 120 18.94 12.62 5.82
C ASP A 120 17.61 13.37 5.71
N CYS A 121 17.52 14.34 4.80
CA CYS A 121 16.43 15.28 4.62
C CYS A 121 16.03 16.03 5.92
N VAL A 122 16.94 16.10 6.91
CA VAL A 122 16.67 16.77 8.17
C VAL A 122 16.55 18.27 7.95
N GLY A 123 15.35 18.79 8.17
CA GLY A 123 15.03 20.21 7.95
C GLY A 123 14.23 20.49 6.69
N ALA A 124 13.84 19.46 5.92
CA ALA A 124 12.98 19.59 4.73
C ALA A 124 11.60 20.22 4.99
N ASN A 125 11.21 20.41 6.26
CA ASN A 125 9.97 21.06 6.70
C ASN A 125 10.21 22.27 7.63
N LYS A 126 11.47 22.71 7.77
CA LYS A 126 11.82 23.83 8.64
C LYS A 126 11.82 25.14 7.86
N ILE A 127 11.42 26.22 8.53
CA ILE A 127 11.54 27.58 8.00
C ILE A 127 13.02 28.01 7.96
N ASP A 128 13.83 27.63 8.94
CA ASP A 128 15.27 27.90 8.97
C ASP A 128 15.98 26.69 9.58
N THR A 129 17.15 26.34 9.05
CA THR A 129 18.04 25.35 9.67
C THR A 129 19.11 26.03 10.52
N LEU A 130 19.65 25.33 11.52
CA LEU A 130 20.70 25.88 12.37
C LEU A 130 21.96 26.24 11.54
N GLN A 131 22.26 25.43 10.53
CA GLN A 131 23.39 25.63 9.63
C GLN A 131 23.21 26.86 8.73
N GLN A 132 21.98 27.17 8.31
CA GLN A 132 21.67 28.41 7.59
C GLN A 132 21.86 29.64 8.49
N ILE A 133 21.38 29.57 9.73
CA ILE A 133 21.51 30.64 10.72
C ILE A 133 23.00 30.89 11.03
N ASN A 134 23.77 29.85 11.33
CA ASN A 134 25.20 29.95 11.62
C ASN A 134 25.97 30.57 10.45
N ALA A 135 25.69 30.14 9.22
CA ALA A 135 26.33 30.69 8.01
C ALA A 135 26.02 32.18 7.84
N MET A 136 24.77 32.60 8.09
CA MET A 136 24.35 33.99 8.04
C MET A 136 25.04 34.84 9.12
N GLU A 137 25.13 34.34 10.36
CA GLU A 137 25.78 35.04 11.46
C GLU A 137 27.28 35.22 11.18
N TRP A 138 27.96 34.15 10.77
CA TRP A 138 29.38 34.21 10.40
C TRP A 138 29.62 35.18 9.24
N PHE A 139 28.78 35.13 8.20
CA PHE A 139 28.87 36.05 7.06
C PHE A 139 28.75 37.52 7.48
N LYS A 140 27.74 37.86 8.30
CA LYS A 140 27.52 39.24 8.77
C LYS A 140 28.67 39.74 9.64
N LEU A 141 29.14 38.93 10.58
CA LEU A 141 30.26 39.26 11.44
C LEU A 141 31.55 39.48 10.63
N SER A 142 31.81 38.62 9.64
CA SER A 142 32.98 38.73 8.77
C SER A 142 32.90 39.96 7.87
N TYR A 143 31.72 40.28 7.32
CA TYR A 143 31.49 41.48 6.52
C TYR A 143 31.85 42.76 7.28
N GLU A 144 31.37 42.90 8.52
CA GLU A 144 31.67 44.06 9.38
C GLU A 144 33.15 44.09 9.81
N LYS A 145 33.69 42.94 10.22
CA LYS A 145 35.09 42.80 10.66
C LYS A 145 36.08 43.18 9.55
N LEU A 146 35.80 42.75 8.32
CA LEU A 146 36.67 42.94 7.17
C LEU A 146 36.41 44.26 6.42
N ARG A 147 35.35 45.02 6.79
CA ARG A 147 34.96 46.30 6.17
C ARG A 147 34.79 46.18 4.66
N LEU A 148 33.87 45.31 4.26
CA LEU A 148 33.63 44.98 2.86
C LEU A 148 32.59 45.90 2.19
N GLU A 149 32.30 47.08 2.73
CA GLU A 149 31.27 47.99 2.22
C GLU A 149 31.56 48.50 0.80
N ASP A 150 32.84 48.61 0.44
CA ASP A 150 33.30 49.06 -0.88
C ASP A 150 33.55 47.90 -1.86
N TYR A 151 33.21 46.67 -1.50
CA TYR A 151 33.43 45.47 -2.33
C TYR A 151 32.11 44.98 -2.92
N THR A 152 32.17 44.52 -4.17
CA THR A 152 31.09 43.69 -4.74
C THR A 152 31.16 42.30 -4.12
N ILE A 153 30.08 41.86 -3.48
CA ILE A 153 30.03 40.63 -2.70
C ILE A 153 29.31 39.52 -3.48
N THR A 154 30.00 38.40 -3.70
CA THR A 154 29.40 37.16 -4.22
C THR A 154 29.42 36.09 -3.13
N VAL A 155 28.25 35.53 -2.80
CA VAL A 155 28.15 34.32 -1.97
C VAL A 155 28.01 33.10 -2.88
N THR A 156 28.76 32.04 -2.61
CA THR A 156 28.79 30.85 -3.45
C THR A 156 28.98 29.56 -2.65
N GLY A 157 28.56 28.43 -3.18
CA GLY A 157 28.80 27.13 -2.55
C GLY A 157 28.27 25.96 -3.37
N HIS A 158 28.68 24.76 -2.97
CA HIS A 158 28.22 23.49 -3.54
C HIS A 158 27.36 22.71 -2.55
N SER A 159 26.33 21.99 -3.03
CA SER A 159 25.43 21.17 -2.21
C SER A 159 24.82 21.96 -1.03
N LYS A 160 24.97 21.51 0.22
CA LYS A 160 24.53 22.25 1.41
C LYS A 160 25.16 23.65 1.52
N GLY A 161 26.37 23.84 1.00
CA GLY A 161 26.99 25.17 0.85
C GLY A 161 26.28 26.05 -0.16
N GLY A 162 25.78 25.47 -1.25
CA GLY A 162 24.93 26.15 -2.23
C GLY A 162 23.60 26.61 -1.62
N ASN A 163 22.98 25.75 -0.80
CA ASN A 163 21.79 26.13 -0.02
C ASN A 163 22.05 27.33 0.92
N LYS A 164 23.19 27.34 1.64
CA LYS A 164 23.62 28.48 2.47
C LYS A 164 23.79 29.75 1.64
N ALA A 165 24.38 29.67 0.45
CA ALA A 165 24.54 30.81 -0.45
C ALA A 165 23.19 31.38 -0.91
N LYS A 166 22.23 30.52 -1.28
CA LYS A 166 20.85 30.93 -1.61
C LYS A 166 20.17 31.60 -0.42
N TYR A 167 20.26 31.00 0.77
CA TYR A 167 19.69 31.51 2.01
C TYR A 167 20.19 32.93 2.33
N ILE A 168 21.50 33.14 2.25
CA ILE A 168 22.11 34.46 2.49
C ILE A 168 21.70 35.46 1.39
N GLY A 169 21.68 35.04 0.13
CA GLY A 169 21.20 35.86 -0.99
C GLY A 169 19.75 36.34 -0.80
N ILE A 170 18.88 35.49 -0.25
CA ILE A 170 17.49 35.83 0.07
C ILE A 170 17.42 36.76 1.27
N LEU A 171 17.96 36.36 2.42
CA LEU A 171 17.68 37.05 3.68
C LEU A 171 18.55 38.28 3.93
N SER A 172 19.73 38.39 3.34
CA SER A 172 20.58 39.58 3.43
C SER A 172 20.43 40.48 2.20
N ASP A 173 20.46 41.80 2.39
CA ASP A 173 20.57 42.77 1.28
C ASP A 173 22.03 43.05 0.88
N ILE A 174 23.01 42.46 1.59
CA ILE A 174 24.45 42.71 1.38
C ILE A 174 24.98 42.08 0.09
N PRO A 175 24.73 40.79 -0.22
CA PRO A 175 25.29 40.20 -1.44
C PRO A 175 24.74 40.86 -2.70
N ASP A 176 25.61 41.12 -3.66
CA ASP A 176 25.25 41.57 -5.01
C ASP A 176 24.86 40.39 -5.91
N ARG A 177 25.43 39.22 -5.64
CA ARG A 177 25.18 37.97 -6.38
C ARG A 177 25.26 36.76 -5.45
N ALA A 178 24.38 35.80 -5.69
CA ALA A 178 24.43 34.49 -5.06
C ALA A 178 24.49 33.42 -6.15
N VAL A 179 25.47 32.53 -6.05
CA VAL A 179 25.68 31.44 -7.01
C VAL A 179 25.60 30.13 -6.25
N SER A 180 24.85 29.17 -6.77
CA SER A 180 24.72 27.86 -6.14
C SER A 180 25.06 26.76 -7.14
N PHE A 181 25.90 25.82 -6.72
CA PHE A 181 26.21 24.60 -7.44
C PHE A 181 25.53 23.40 -6.79
N ASP A 182 24.64 22.69 -7.48
CA ASP A 182 23.84 21.56 -6.96
C ASP A 182 23.25 21.82 -5.56
N GLY A 183 22.84 23.07 -5.32
CA GLY A 183 22.38 23.47 -4.01
C GLY A 183 20.95 23.01 -3.79
N GLN A 184 20.70 22.31 -2.69
CA GLN A 184 19.35 21.93 -2.28
C GLN A 184 18.43 23.16 -2.22
N GLY A 185 17.15 22.95 -2.55
CA GLY A 185 16.09 23.94 -2.44
C GLY A 185 15.64 24.20 -0.99
N PHE A 186 14.40 24.62 -0.82
CA PHE A 186 13.80 24.96 0.47
C PHE A 186 12.43 24.30 0.67
N SER A 187 12.05 24.14 1.94
CA SER A 187 10.74 23.61 2.35
C SER A 187 9.58 24.52 1.92
N ASP A 188 8.37 23.98 1.83
CA ASP A 188 7.16 24.79 1.60
C ASP A 188 6.98 25.84 2.71
N GLU A 189 7.30 25.51 3.96
CA GLU A 189 7.27 26.45 5.08
C GLU A 189 8.21 27.65 4.87
N PHE A 190 9.42 27.40 4.37
CA PHE A 190 10.37 28.46 4.02
C PHE A 190 9.81 29.35 2.91
N ILE A 191 9.33 28.74 1.82
CA ILE A 191 8.82 29.45 0.65
C ILE A 191 7.64 30.34 1.05
N GLU A 192 6.71 29.82 1.84
CA GLU A 192 5.57 30.57 2.35
C GLU A 192 6.02 31.72 3.27
N HIS A 193 6.85 31.41 4.26
CA HIS A 193 7.28 32.38 5.28
C HIS A 193 8.07 33.55 4.66
N TYR A 194 8.98 33.25 3.73
CA TYR A 194 9.87 34.23 3.11
C TYR A 194 9.42 34.67 1.70
N ARG A 195 8.19 34.36 1.26
CA ARG A 195 7.67 34.64 -0.09
C ARG A 195 8.02 36.04 -0.60
N LYS A 196 7.75 37.08 0.18
CA LYS A 196 8.01 38.49 -0.21
C LYS A 196 9.50 38.77 -0.38
N ARG A 197 10.34 38.15 0.45
CA ARG A 197 11.78 38.32 0.41
C ARG A 197 12.39 37.59 -0.79
N ILE A 198 11.92 36.36 -1.05
CA ILE A 198 12.26 35.59 -2.25
C ILE A 198 11.91 36.41 -3.50
N GLN A 199 10.67 36.91 -3.61
CA GLN A 199 10.25 37.73 -4.75
C GLN A 199 11.16 38.95 -4.99
N LYS A 200 11.61 39.60 -3.90
CA LYS A 200 12.51 40.77 -3.96
C LYS A 200 13.93 40.39 -4.41
N ARG A 201 14.46 39.24 -3.96
CA ARG A 201 15.89 38.92 -4.04
C ARG A 201 16.24 37.80 -5.01
N GLN A 202 15.29 36.97 -5.46
CA GLN A 202 15.53 35.85 -6.38
C GLN A 202 16.25 36.23 -7.68
N GLY A 203 16.20 37.51 -8.09
CA GLY A 203 16.89 38.00 -9.28
C GLY A 203 18.42 38.00 -9.19
N ILE A 204 19.00 37.95 -7.98
CA ILE A 204 20.46 37.89 -7.78
C ILE A 204 21.00 36.46 -7.65
N ILE A 205 20.10 35.46 -7.66
CA ILE A 205 20.42 34.06 -7.41
C ILE A 205 20.53 33.33 -8.75
N GLU A 206 21.65 32.64 -8.94
CA GLU A 206 21.97 31.81 -10.11
C GLU A 206 22.20 30.36 -9.67
N ASN A 207 21.35 29.47 -10.15
CA ASN A 207 21.44 28.04 -9.87
C ASN A 207 22.17 27.35 -11.01
N HIS A 208 23.23 26.62 -10.69
CA HIS A 208 24.01 25.81 -11.60
C HIS A 208 23.91 24.39 -11.12
N ASN A 209 23.21 23.54 -11.86
CA ASN A 209 22.98 22.17 -11.45
C ASN A 209 23.59 21.22 -12.49
N ILE A 210 24.13 20.09 -12.07
CA ILE A 210 24.45 19.01 -12.99
C ILE A 210 23.14 18.47 -13.58
N ASP A 211 23.11 18.26 -14.90
CA ASP A 211 21.88 17.89 -15.62
C ASP A 211 21.28 16.54 -15.21
N PHE A 212 22.07 15.73 -14.50
CA PHE A 212 21.75 14.41 -13.97
C PHE A 212 21.91 14.29 -12.45
N ASP A 213 22.16 15.40 -11.73
CA ASP A 213 22.17 15.40 -10.27
C ASP A 213 20.75 15.34 -9.68
N TYR A 214 20.65 14.78 -8.48
CA TYR A 214 19.39 14.56 -7.78
C TYR A 214 19.19 15.46 -6.57
N VAL A 215 20.25 16.06 -6.04
CA VAL A 215 20.18 16.83 -4.79
C VAL A 215 19.42 18.14 -5.01
N ASN A 216 19.53 18.70 -6.21
CA ASN A 216 18.81 19.90 -6.59
C ASN A 216 17.28 19.70 -6.74
N ILE A 217 16.79 18.49 -6.99
CA ILE A 217 15.36 18.17 -7.18
C ILE A 217 14.63 17.71 -5.91
N LEU A 218 15.32 17.64 -4.78
CA LEU A 218 14.74 17.17 -3.53
C LEU A 218 13.79 18.18 -2.88
N MET A 219 13.91 19.47 -3.18
CA MET A 219 13.14 20.55 -2.53
C MET A 219 12.89 21.72 -3.47
N ASN A 220 12.00 22.65 -3.09
CA ASN A 220 11.65 23.80 -3.94
C ASN A 220 12.85 24.71 -4.19
N ASP A 221 13.32 24.76 -5.42
CA ASP A 221 14.41 25.64 -5.79
C ASP A 221 13.98 27.12 -5.82
N VAL A 222 14.94 28.02 -5.62
CA VAL A 222 14.76 29.47 -5.59
C VAL A 222 15.82 30.16 -6.43
N GLY A 223 15.41 31.11 -7.25
CA GLY A 223 16.30 31.83 -8.16
C GLY A 223 15.65 32.01 -9.51
N LYS A 224 16.00 33.10 -10.20
CA LYS A 224 15.39 33.43 -11.50
C LYS A 224 16.11 32.77 -12.68
N LYS A 225 17.36 32.36 -12.48
CA LYS A 225 18.21 31.78 -13.52
C LYS A 225 18.69 30.41 -13.06
N THR A 226 18.35 29.38 -13.83
CA THR A 226 18.84 28.02 -13.64
C THR A 226 19.57 27.58 -14.90
N TYR A 227 20.79 27.07 -14.72
CA TYR A 227 21.64 26.55 -15.76
C TYR A 227 21.94 25.10 -15.44
N TYR A 228 21.79 24.24 -16.44
CA TYR A 228 22.21 22.85 -16.31
C TYR A 228 23.58 22.71 -16.96
N VAL A 229 24.53 22.16 -16.23
CA VAL A 229 25.92 21.97 -16.64
C VAL A 229 26.14 20.46 -16.76
N GLY A 230 26.91 19.99 -17.74
CA GLY A 230 27.13 18.57 -17.86
C GLY A 230 28.23 18.21 -18.84
N TYR A 231 29.16 17.37 -18.36
CA TYR A 231 30.07 16.59 -19.18
C TYR A 231 29.82 15.12 -18.86
N ASP A 232 29.78 14.28 -19.89
CA ASP A 232 29.75 12.82 -19.75
C ASP A 232 31.12 12.34 -19.25
N TYR A 233 31.43 12.60 -17.97
CA TYR A 233 32.76 12.42 -17.39
C TYR A 233 33.11 10.95 -17.12
N GLY A 234 32.36 9.98 -17.67
CA GLY A 234 32.57 8.55 -17.45
C GLY A 234 32.41 8.10 -15.99
N LYS A 235 32.01 9.00 -15.08
CA LYS A 235 31.60 8.69 -13.71
C LYS A 235 30.14 8.23 -13.79
N HIS A 236 29.93 6.94 -14.05
CA HIS A 236 28.63 6.36 -14.39
C HIS A 236 27.69 6.13 -13.18
N GLY A 237 28.07 6.57 -11.98
CA GLY A 237 27.26 6.40 -10.78
C GLY A 237 26.57 7.70 -10.33
N PHE A 238 25.41 7.52 -9.71
CA PHE A 238 24.52 8.60 -9.27
C PHE A 238 25.14 9.48 -8.18
N ALA A 239 25.99 8.92 -7.32
CA ALA A 239 26.68 9.65 -6.27
C ALA A 239 27.87 10.44 -6.85
N GLU A 240 28.62 9.85 -7.77
CA GLU A 240 29.77 10.49 -8.42
C GLU A 240 29.38 11.69 -9.29
N SER A 241 28.10 11.77 -9.69
CA SER A 241 27.54 12.92 -10.43
C SER A 241 27.42 14.18 -9.57
N HIS A 242 27.24 14.04 -8.25
CA HIS A 242 27.11 15.14 -7.28
C HIS A 242 28.45 15.50 -6.62
N CYS A 243 29.49 15.62 -7.44
CA CYS A 243 30.80 16.07 -6.97
C CYS A 243 31.07 17.47 -7.51
N PRO A 244 31.67 18.37 -6.72
CA PRO A 244 31.89 19.75 -7.16
C PRO A 244 32.81 19.84 -8.38
N ASN A 245 33.70 18.86 -8.59
CA ASN A 245 34.57 18.82 -9.76
C ASN A 245 33.86 18.33 -11.04
N THR A 246 32.67 17.73 -10.95
CA THR A 246 31.89 17.24 -12.10
C THR A 246 31.41 18.38 -13.02
N PHE A 247 31.32 19.60 -12.50
CA PHE A 247 31.02 20.80 -13.27
C PHE A 247 32.14 21.19 -14.26
N MET A 248 33.37 20.71 -14.05
CA MET A 248 34.53 21.08 -14.85
C MET A 248 35.06 19.91 -15.67
N ASN A 249 35.36 20.19 -16.94
CA ASN A 249 36.18 19.32 -17.75
C ASN A 249 37.62 19.84 -17.74
N PHE A 250 38.53 19.09 -17.13
CA PHE A 250 39.95 19.41 -17.05
C PHE A 250 40.69 18.83 -18.27
N GLY A 251 41.33 19.69 -19.04
CA GLY A 251 42.20 19.33 -20.16
C GLY A 251 43.64 19.08 -19.74
N GLU A 252 44.51 18.81 -20.72
CA GLU A 252 45.95 18.67 -20.47
C GLU A 252 46.54 20.00 -19.96
N ASN A 253 47.46 19.93 -18.99
CA ASN A 253 48.22 21.08 -18.47
C ASN A 253 47.41 22.15 -17.72
N GLY A 254 46.27 21.80 -17.13
CA GLY A 254 45.50 22.70 -16.27
C GLY A 254 44.57 23.66 -17.01
N GLU A 255 44.27 23.38 -18.28
CA GLU A 255 43.13 23.96 -18.97
C GLU A 255 41.84 23.39 -18.36
N TYR A 256 40.78 24.20 -18.29
CA TYR A 256 39.48 23.74 -17.80
C TYR A 256 38.35 24.45 -18.54
N THR A 257 37.22 23.75 -18.67
CA THR A 257 36.01 24.28 -19.29
C THR A 257 34.77 23.87 -18.51
N MET A 258 33.75 24.73 -18.54
CA MET A 258 32.44 24.45 -17.97
C MET A 258 31.39 24.68 -19.07
N GLN A 259 30.63 23.65 -19.42
CA GLN A 259 29.69 23.67 -20.53
C GLN A 259 28.25 23.57 -20.03
N VAL A 260 27.47 24.60 -20.35
CA VAL A 260 26.02 24.59 -20.14
C VAL A 260 25.40 23.60 -21.13
N ASN A 261 24.61 22.66 -20.62
CA ASN A 261 23.77 21.80 -21.43
C ASN A 261 22.62 22.64 -22.03
N PRO A 262 22.57 22.81 -23.37
CA PRO A 262 21.54 23.62 -24.00
C PRO A 262 20.13 23.00 -23.91
N ASN A 263 20.04 21.70 -23.60
CA ASN A 263 18.77 20.98 -23.48
C ASN A 263 18.15 21.11 -22.07
N GLY A 264 18.85 21.76 -21.13
CA GLY A 264 18.40 21.87 -19.75
C GLY A 264 18.56 20.57 -18.97
N GLN A 265 17.68 20.37 -17.98
CA GLN A 265 17.66 19.16 -17.16
C GLN A 265 17.28 17.95 -17.99
N ARG A 266 17.86 16.79 -17.72
CA ARG A 266 17.47 15.56 -18.41
C ARG A 266 16.01 15.20 -18.12
N PRO A 267 15.24 14.69 -19.11
CA PRO A 267 13.82 14.37 -18.93
C PRO A 267 13.54 13.42 -17.76
N GLU A 268 14.43 12.46 -17.52
CA GLU A 268 14.31 11.50 -16.42
C GLU A 268 14.34 12.19 -15.05
N MET A 269 15.21 13.20 -14.91
CA MET A 269 15.34 13.97 -13.68
C MET A 269 14.18 14.95 -13.49
N GLN A 270 13.60 15.48 -14.57
CA GLN A 270 12.38 16.31 -14.49
C GLN A 270 11.18 15.52 -13.94
N ILE A 271 11.05 14.25 -14.34
CA ILE A 271 9.98 13.37 -13.85
C ILE A 271 10.19 13.04 -12.37
N LEU A 272 11.43 12.83 -11.93
CA LEU A 272 11.75 12.64 -10.51
C LEU A 272 11.52 13.91 -9.69
N ASP A 273 11.86 15.08 -10.24
CA ASP A 273 11.60 16.38 -9.61
C ASP A 273 10.11 16.58 -9.31
N GLN A 274 9.26 16.34 -10.31
CA GLN A 274 7.81 16.38 -10.13
C GLN A 274 7.32 15.38 -9.07
N PHE A 275 7.92 14.19 -9.04
CA PHE A 275 7.56 13.15 -8.06
C PHE A 275 7.92 13.57 -6.63
N PHE A 276 9.15 14.03 -6.39
CA PHE A 276 9.58 14.45 -5.05
C PHE A 276 8.80 15.68 -4.57
N ASN A 277 8.58 16.69 -5.42
CA ASN A 277 7.77 17.85 -5.07
C ASN A 277 6.30 17.47 -4.80
N SER A 278 5.73 16.54 -5.59
CA SER A 278 4.36 16.05 -5.33
C SER A 278 4.29 15.28 -4.02
N MET A 279 5.32 14.49 -3.68
CA MET A 279 5.38 13.74 -2.41
C MET A 279 5.43 14.68 -1.21
N ILE A 280 6.26 15.73 -1.27
CA ILE A 280 6.35 16.75 -0.21
C ILE A 280 5.01 17.45 0.01
N ARG A 281 4.26 17.72 -1.06
CA ARG A 281 2.95 18.41 -1.00
C ARG A 281 1.79 17.51 -0.59
N SER A 282 1.97 16.20 -0.69
CA SER A 282 0.97 15.17 -0.39
C SER A 282 1.12 14.63 1.03
N GLY A 283 0.04 14.11 1.61
CA GLY A 283 0.08 13.45 2.92
C GLY A 283 -0.96 13.94 3.93
N VAL A 284 -1.16 13.11 4.96
CA VAL A 284 -2.26 13.22 5.95
C VAL A 284 -1.78 13.89 7.25
N SER A 285 -0.49 13.77 7.61
CA SER A 285 0.13 14.47 8.75
C SER A 285 1.61 14.85 8.54
N LYS A 286 2.08 15.89 9.25
CA LYS A 286 3.50 16.36 9.19
C LYS A 286 4.52 15.31 9.64
N LYS A 287 4.13 14.42 10.55
CA LYS A 287 5.02 13.38 11.09
C LYS A 287 5.33 12.32 10.03
N GLU A 288 4.32 11.90 9.27
CA GLU A 288 4.50 10.93 8.17
C GLU A 288 5.36 11.50 7.04
N GLN A 289 5.24 12.80 6.75
CA GLN A 289 6.12 13.49 5.80
C GLN A 289 7.59 13.50 6.26
N GLU A 290 7.85 13.80 7.54
CA GLU A 290 9.21 13.77 8.11
C GLU A 290 9.84 12.38 8.02
N GLU A 291 9.10 11.35 8.40
CA GLU A 291 9.60 9.98 8.43
C GLU A 291 9.76 9.39 7.01
N THR A 292 8.89 9.76 6.07
CA THR A 292 9.02 9.37 4.66
C THR A 292 10.22 10.04 4.00
N ASN A 293 10.42 11.34 4.20
CA ASN A 293 11.59 12.05 3.67
C ASN A 293 12.89 11.45 4.22
N ARG A 294 12.89 11.07 5.50
CA ARG A 294 14.01 10.34 6.10
C ARG A 294 14.22 8.97 5.48
N LEU A 295 13.16 8.21 5.19
CA LEU A 295 13.26 6.92 4.51
C LEU A 295 13.79 7.08 3.08
N VAL A 296 13.33 8.08 2.34
CA VAL A 296 13.86 8.43 1.01
C VAL A 296 15.35 8.73 1.10
N GLY A 297 15.78 9.56 2.06
CA GLY A 297 17.19 9.84 2.33
C GLY A 297 18.01 8.59 2.66
N ILE A 298 17.47 7.66 3.46
CA ILE A 298 18.10 6.37 3.77
C ILE A 298 18.17 5.45 2.55
N LEU A 299 17.13 5.40 1.72
CA LEU A 299 17.09 4.57 0.50
C LEU A 299 18.06 5.10 -0.56
N VAL A 300 18.15 6.42 -0.67
CA VAL A 300 19.20 7.16 -1.38
C VAL A 300 20.56 6.71 -0.83
N GLU A 301 20.87 6.94 0.44
CA GLU A 301 22.14 6.57 1.08
C GLU A 301 22.54 5.11 0.85
N LYS A 302 21.65 4.17 1.15
CA LYS A 302 21.89 2.72 1.02
C LYS A 302 21.93 2.26 -0.44
N GLY A 303 21.16 2.89 -1.32
CA GLY A 303 21.26 2.74 -2.77
C GLY A 303 22.63 3.15 -3.31
N PHE A 304 23.29 4.10 -2.65
CA PHE A 304 24.56 4.69 -3.10
C PHE A 304 25.82 4.08 -2.48
N ALA A 305 25.70 3.33 -1.38
CA ALA A 305 26.79 2.49 -0.86
C ALA A 305 27.17 1.30 -1.78
N ILE A 306 26.41 1.08 -2.87
CA ILE A 306 26.44 -0.12 -3.73
C ILE A 306 27.63 -0.13 -4.71
N GLY A 307 28.38 0.97 -4.82
CA GLY A 307 29.57 1.05 -5.69
C GLY A 307 30.84 0.34 -5.18
N LYS A 308 30.87 -0.14 -3.92
CA LYS A 308 32.07 -0.72 -3.30
C LYS A 308 31.76 -2.12 -2.71
N GLU A 309 32.01 -3.17 -3.51
CA GLU A 309 32.19 -4.57 -3.08
C GLU A 309 30.99 -5.42 -2.57
N GLN A 310 29.73 -4.95 -2.58
CA GLN A 310 28.60 -5.78 -2.12
C GLN A 310 28.00 -6.69 -3.23
N THR A 311 27.58 -7.90 -2.85
CA THR A 311 26.91 -8.84 -3.75
C THR A 311 25.41 -8.55 -3.87
N VAL A 312 24.82 -8.81 -5.04
CA VAL A 312 23.38 -8.65 -5.33
C VAL A 312 22.46 -9.33 -4.29
N SER A 313 22.92 -10.41 -3.66
CA SER A 313 22.17 -11.12 -2.60
C SER A 313 22.15 -10.38 -1.26
N GLU A 314 23.19 -9.62 -0.92
CA GLU A 314 23.22 -8.77 0.28
C GLU A 314 22.27 -7.57 0.12
N TYR A 315 22.09 -7.09 -1.11
CA TYR A 315 21.18 -6.00 -1.45
C TYR A 315 19.70 -6.37 -1.30
N ILE A 316 19.29 -7.52 -1.85
CA ILE A 316 17.92 -8.03 -1.72
C ILE A 316 17.61 -8.29 -0.25
N ASN A 317 18.56 -8.84 0.52
CA ASN A 317 18.38 -9.02 1.95
C ASN A 317 18.26 -7.68 2.68
N LEU A 318 19.12 -6.68 2.39
CA LEU A 318 19.02 -5.36 3.02
C LEU A 318 17.68 -4.65 2.75
N LEU A 319 17.18 -4.72 1.51
CA LEU A 319 15.88 -4.15 1.15
C LEU A 319 14.72 -4.95 1.73
N CYS A 320 14.79 -6.28 1.71
CA CYS A 320 13.80 -7.14 2.37
C CYS A 320 13.84 -7.03 3.89
N ASP A 321 14.98 -6.68 4.48
CA ASP A 321 15.16 -6.44 5.91
C ASP A 321 14.67 -5.04 6.28
N LEU A 322 14.84 -4.02 5.42
CA LEU A 322 14.22 -2.68 5.59
C LEU A 322 12.70 -2.72 5.46
N VAL A 323 12.20 -3.47 4.48
CA VAL A 323 10.78 -3.81 4.29
C VAL A 323 10.31 -4.76 5.41
N GLY A 324 11.21 -5.52 6.02
CA GLY A 324 10.89 -6.46 7.10
C GLY A 324 10.98 -5.86 8.50
N ASP A 325 11.60 -4.69 8.64
CA ASP A 325 11.88 -4.05 9.92
C ASP A 325 10.62 -3.34 10.42
N PRO A 326 10.04 -3.77 11.56
CA PRO A 326 8.85 -3.15 12.13
C PRO A 326 9.00 -1.64 12.34
N GLN A 327 10.23 -1.16 12.56
CA GLN A 327 10.52 0.26 12.76
C GLN A 327 10.17 1.13 11.53
N TYR A 328 10.24 0.58 10.31
CA TYR A 328 10.04 1.33 9.07
C TYR A 328 8.79 0.88 8.29
N SER A 329 7.97 0.00 8.85
CA SER A 329 6.80 -0.60 8.20
C SER A 329 5.80 0.44 7.67
N ASP A 330 5.37 1.40 8.51
CA ASP A 330 4.46 2.49 8.13
C ASP A 330 5.04 3.38 7.02
N ASN A 331 6.29 3.79 7.17
CA ASN A 331 6.97 4.67 6.21
C ASN A 331 7.17 4.00 4.85
N THR A 332 7.50 2.71 4.88
CA THR A 332 7.65 1.91 3.67
C THR A 332 6.30 1.75 2.99
N ALA A 333 5.26 1.41 3.74
CA ALA A 333 3.90 1.31 3.23
C ALA A 333 3.40 2.63 2.61
N TYR A 334 3.68 3.78 3.23
CA TYR A 334 3.31 5.09 2.70
C TYR A 334 4.02 5.37 1.38
N LEU A 335 5.34 5.17 1.32
CA LEU A 335 6.11 5.36 0.09
C LEU A 335 5.58 4.47 -1.05
N PHE A 336 5.24 3.22 -0.75
CA PHE A 336 4.61 2.32 -1.73
C PHE A 336 3.22 2.79 -2.16
N ALA A 337 2.37 3.19 -1.21
CA ALA A 337 1.04 3.71 -1.51
C ALA A 337 1.12 4.95 -2.40
N PHE A 338 2.06 5.85 -2.10
CA PHE A 338 2.32 7.05 -2.90
C PHE A 338 2.82 6.69 -4.29
N CYS A 339 3.83 5.83 -4.42
CA CYS A 339 4.35 5.37 -5.72
C CYS A 339 3.26 4.73 -6.60
N ILE A 340 2.41 3.88 -6.02
CA ILE A 340 1.32 3.19 -6.75
C ILE A 340 0.24 4.19 -7.18
N LYS A 341 -0.14 5.15 -6.32
CA LYS A 341 -1.11 6.18 -6.71
C LYS A 341 -0.51 7.16 -7.74
N TYR A 342 0.73 7.60 -7.53
CA TYR A 342 1.42 8.54 -8.40
C TYR A 342 1.65 7.95 -9.79
N SER A 343 2.00 6.67 -9.90
CA SER A 343 2.18 6.01 -11.20
C SER A 343 0.93 5.95 -12.05
N LYS A 344 -0.26 5.94 -11.43
CA LYS A 344 -1.55 6.06 -12.14
C LYS A 344 -1.77 7.47 -12.69
N LEU A 345 -1.30 8.49 -11.97
CA LEU A 345 -1.41 9.90 -12.35
C LEU A 345 -0.35 10.33 -13.37
N ASN A 346 0.87 9.78 -13.27
CA ASN A 346 1.99 10.05 -14.16
C ASN A 346 2.49 8.75 -14.80
N LYS A 347 2.03 8.47 -16.03
CA LYS A 347 2.32 7.22 -16.74
C LYS A 347 3.79 7.05 -17.12
N ASP A 348 4.55 8.15 -17.23
CA ASP A 348 5.97 8.12 -17.58
C ASP A 348 6.84 7.80 -16.36
N PHE A 349 6.36 8.06 -15.14
CA PHE A 349 7.10 7.85 -13.89
C PHE A 349 7.63 6.42 -13.74
N LEU A 350 6.79 5.40 -13.89
CA LEU A 350 7.24 4.01 -13.71
C LEU A 350 8.28 3.59 -14.75
N LYS A 351 8.14 4.07 -15.99
CA LYS A 351 9.10 3.78 -17.04
C LYS A 351 10.44 4.44 -16.73
N THR A 352 10.42 5.73 -16.40
CA THR A 352 11.61 6.48 -16.00
C THR A 352 12.30 5.88 -14.80
N LEU A 353 11.56 5.53 -13.74
CA LEU A 353 12.12 4.89 -12.55
C LEU A 353 12.80 3.56 -12.91
N LYS A 354 12.19 2.76 -13.78
CA LYS A 354 12.76 1.49 -14.26
C LYS A 354 14.03 1.71 -15.08
N ASP A 355 14.00 2.63 -16.04
CA ASP A 355 15.14 2.95 -16.90
C ASP A 355 16.32 3.49 -16.06
N LEU A 356 16.02 4.31 -15.06
CA LEU A 356 16.99 4.89 -14.13
C LEU A 356 17.61 3.81 -13.23
N MET A 357 16.80 2.97 -12.58
CA MET A 357 17.29 1.83 -11.80
C MET A 357 18.11 0.84 -12.65
N HIS A 358 17.71 0.58 -13.90
CA HIS A 358 18.43 -0.29 -14.83
C HIS A 358 19.81 0.27 -15.17
N ASN A 359 19.89 1.56 -15.53
CA ASN A 359 21.14 2.23 -15.86
C ASN A 359 22.13 2.23 -14.69
N PHE A 360 21.65 2.10 -13.45
CA PHE A 360 22.46 2.01 -12.23
C PHE A 360 22.78 0.59 -11.78
N GLY A 361 22.37 -0.44 -12.52
CA GLY A 361 22.56 -1.83 -12.12
C GLY A 361 21.69 -2.24 -10.91
N ALA A 362 20.63 -1.49 -10.63
CA ALA A 362 19.68 -1.71 -9.53
C ALA A 362 18.39 -2.42 -10.00
N ASP A 363 18.47 -3.26 -11.04
CA ASP A 363 17.34 -4.00 -11.62
C ASP A 363 16.54 -4.82 -10.59
N ASP A 364 17.17 -5.24 -9.50
CA ASP A 364 16.51 -6.00 -8.44
C ASP A 364 15.55 -5.15 -7.58
N VAL A 365 15.75 -3.83 -7.49
CA VAL A 365 14.77 -2.90 -6.88
C VAL A 365 13.46 -2.95 -7.65
N VAL A 366 13.56 -2.91 -8.98
CA VAL A 366 12.42 -2.95 -9.87
C VAL A 366 11.65 -4.27 -9.68
N ARG A 367 12.35 -5.38 -9.47
CA ARG A 367 11.71 -6.68 -9.17
C ARG A 367 10.96 -6.67 -7.85
N ILE A 368 11.52 -6.07 -6.80
CA ILE A 368 10.86 -5.95 -5.49
C ILE A 368 9.62 -5.06 -5.58
N ILE A 369 9.71 -3.90 -6.25
CA ILE A 369 8.56 -3.01 -6.45
C ILE A 369 7.44 -3.74 -7.20
N ASN A 370 7.76 -4.41 -8.31
CA ASN A 370 6.78 -5.18 -9.08
C ASN A 370 6.18 -6.36 -8.28
N MET A 371 6.96 -6.96 -7.37
CA MET A 371 6.49 -8.00 -6.46
C MET A 371 5.45 -7.44 -5.48
N LEU A 372 5.78 -6.33 -4.81
CA LEU A 372 4.89 -5.69 -3.84
C LEU A 372 3.62 -5.15 -4.51
N GLU A 373 3.75 -4.46 -5.65
CA GLU A 373 2.60 -4.04 -6.47
C GLU A 373 1.74 -5.25 -6.89
N GLY A 374 2.39 -6.35 -7.29
CA GLY A 374 1.71 -7.59 -7.65
C GLY A 374 0.96 -8.24 -6.50
N LEU A 375 1.45 -8.11 -5.26
CA LEU A 375 0.78 -8.59 -4.05
C LEU A 375 -0.38 -7.67 -3.63
N VAL A 376 -0.17 -6.35 -3.67
CA VAL A 376 -1.22 -5.34 -3.41
C VAL A 376 -2.41 -5.54 -4.33
N ASN A 377 -2.16 -5.71 -5.63
CA ASN A 377 -3.20 -5.87 -6.64
C ASN A 377 -3.70 -7.32 -6.78
N SER A 378 -3.19 -8.28 -5.99
CA SER A 378 -3.61 -9.66 -6.08
C SER A 378 -4.97 -9.89 -5.42
N LYS A 379 -5.96 -10.31 -6.21
CA LYS A 379 -7.24 -10.83 -5.69
C LYS A 379 -7.04 -12.10 -4.85
N LYS A 380 -6.12 -12.97 -5.26
CA LYS A 380 -5.81 -14.21 -4.53
C LYS A 380 -5.29 -13.98 -3.11
N PHE A 381 -4.55 -12.90 -2.90
CA PHE A 381 -3.98 -12.57 -1.60
C PHE A 381 -4.74 -11.44 -0.89
N SER A 382 -5.79 -10.86 -1.49
CA SER A 382 -6.49 -9.71 -0.89
C SER A 382 -7.06 -10.03 0.48
N THR A 383 -7.65 -11.21 0.64
CA THR A 383 -8.23 -11.64 1.92
C THR A 383 -7.16 -11.86 2.99
N ILE A 384 -5.98 -12.38 2.61
CA ILE A 384 -4.83 -12.60 3.53
C ILE A 384 -4.18 -11.28 3.92
N VAL A 385 -4.10 -10.35 2.98
CA VAL A 385 -3.55 -9.00 3.16
C VAL A 385 -4.46 -8.14 4.03
N ASN A 386 -5.78 -8.34 3.97
CA ASN A 386 -6.74 -7.62 4.80
C ASN A 386 -6.88 -8.19 6.23
N LEU A 387 -6.12 -9.23 6.59
CA LEU A 387 -6.11 -9.78 7.95
C LEU A 387 -5.35 -8.84 8.90
N SER A 388 -5.81 -8.74 10.15
CA SER A 388 -5.14 -7.94 11.19
C SER A 388 -3.74 -8.47 11.54
N ASP A 389 -2.89 -7.62 12.13
CA ASP A 389 -1.53 -7.97 12.58
C ASP A 389 -1.49 -9.27 13.40
N PHE A 390 -2.51 -9.50 14.24
CA PHE A 390 -2.63 -10.73 15.02
C PHE A 390 -2.66 -11.98 14.13
N LEU A 391 -3.41 -11.96 13.03
CA LEU A 391 -3.53 -13.12 12.13
C LEU A 391 -2.39 -13.23 11.15
N ILE A 392 -1.74 -12.13 10.76
CA ILE A 392 -0.50 -12.13 9.95
C ILE A 392 0.59 -12.99 10.64
N HIS A 393 0.69 -12.92 11.97
CA HIS A 393 1.59 -13.77 12.76
C HIS A 393 1.17 -15.24 12.84
N HIS A 394 -0.11 -15.55 12.59
CA HIS A 394 -0.69 -16.90 12.63
C HIS A 394 -0.97 -17.48 11.23
N VAL A 395 -0.53 -16.81 10.16
CA VAL A 395 -0.66 -17.29 8.78
C VAL A 395 -0.04 -18.68 8.67
N ASN A 396 -0.84 -19.66 8.26
CA ASN A 396 -0.42 -21.06 8.16
C ASN A 396 0.75 -21.19 7.15
N ARG A 397 1.66 -22.14 7.41
CA ARG A 397 2.78 -22.53 6.53
C ARG A 397 2.38 -22.67 5.06
N ILE A 398 1.17 -23.15 4.76
CA ILE A 398 0.67 -23.29 3.38
C ILE A 398 0.61 -21.93 2.67
N VAL A 399 0.06 -20.91 3.32
CA VAL A 399 -0.07 -19.56 2.75
C VAL A 399 1.31 -18.92 2.60
N VAL A 400 2.18 -19.08 3.60
CA VAL A 400 3.58 -18.64 3.51
C VAL A 400 4.26 -19.26 2.29
N SER A 401 4.12 -20.58 2.10
CA SER A 401 4.68 -21.26 0.92
C SER A 401 4.04 -20.83 -0.40
N GLN A 402 2.78 -20.44 -0.43
CA GLN A 402 2.14 -19.90 -1.63
C GLN A 402 2.68 -18.53 -2.01
N VAL A 403 2.86 -17.64 -1.04
CA VAL A 403 3.47 -16.31 -1.26
C VAL A 403 4.92 -16.48 -1.72
N GLN A 404 5.71 -17.32 -1.05
CA GLN A 404 7.09 -17.64 -1.47
C GLN A 404 7.15 -18.16 -2.91
N ASN A 405 6.27 -19.11 -3.27
CA ASN A 405 6.21 -19.64 -4.62
C ASN A 405 5.80 -18.59 -5.65
N PHE A 406 4.87 -17.70 -5.31
CA PHE A 406 4.45 -16.61 -6.17
C PHE A 406 5.61 -15.63 -6.42
N CYS A 407 6.26 -15.16 -5.34
CA CYS A 407 7.41 -14.26 -5.41
C CYS A 407 8.57 -14.87 -6.21
N SER A 408 8.89 -16.14 -5.94
CA SER A 408 9.99 -16.83 -6.61
C SER A 408 9.71 -17.10 -8.08
N LYS A 409 8.53 -17.64 -8.43
CA LYS A 409 8.23 -18.00 -9.82
C LYS A 409 7.98 -16.80 -10.72
N LYS A 410 7.32 -15.75 -10.20
CA LYS A 410 6.91 -14.60 -11.01
C LYS A 410 7.97 -13.50 -11.05
N TYR A 411 8.69 -13.31 -9.95
CA TYR A 411 9.63 -12.18 -9.79
C TYR A 411 11.08 -12.62 -9.54
N GLY A 412 11.35 -13.92 -9.38
CA GLY A 412 12.70 -14.43 -9.11
C GLY A 412 13.19 -14.19 -7.68
N ILE A 413 12.33 -13.73 -6.77
CA ILE A 413 12.70 -13.34 -5.40
C ILE A 413 12.43 -14.49 -4.44
N GLN A 414 13.46 -14.92 -3.69
CA GLN A 414 13.34 -15.90 -2.62
C GLN A 414 13.18 -15.20 -1.27
N LEU A 415 12.04 -15.39 -0.62
CA LEU A 415 11.76 -14.83 0.72
C LEU A 415 11.88 -15.91 1.78
N SER A 416 12.48 -15.58 2.93
CA SER A 416 12.41 -16.39 4.14
C SER A 416 10.99 -16.39 4.73
N GLN A 417 10.69 -17.28 5.69
CA GLN A 417 9.37 -17.28 6.33
C GLN A 417 9.09 -15.98 7.10
N ASP A 418 10.11 -15.39 7.72
CA ASP A 418 9.95 -14.15 8.48
C ASP A 418 9.79 -12.95 7.54
N GLN A 419 10.50 -12.93 6.41
CA GLN A 419 10.37 -11.89 5.38
C GLN A 419 8.97 -11.88 4.75
N VAL A 420 8.34 -13.05 4.55
CA VAL A 420 6.96 -13.11 4.02
C VAL A 420 5.98 -12.38 4.94
N ARG A 421 6.17 -12.45 6.26
CA ARG A 421 5.29 -11.77 7.21
C ARG A 421 5.44 -10.25 7.12
N GLY A 422 6.67 -9.75 7.14
CA GLY A 422 6.94 -8.31 6.96
C GLY A 422 6.41 -7.77 5.64
N VAL A 423 6.57 -8.54 4.55
CA VAL A 423 6.00 -8.21 3.24
C VAL A 423 4.48 -8.14 3.28
N LEU A 424 3.80 -9.11 3.89
CA LEU A 424 2.34 -9.09 4.01
C LEU A 424 1.85 -7.91 4.87
N GLN A 425 2.56 -7.57 5.94
CA GLN A 425 2.26 -6.42 6.78
C GLN A 425 2.35 -5.11 5.99
N ILE A 426 3.44 -4.90 5.24
CA ILE A 426 3.57 -3.70 4.40
C ILE A 426 2.51 -3.65 3.31
N VAL A 427 2.20 -4.78 2.67
CA VAL A 427 1.15 -4.84 1.63
C VAL A 427 -0.21 -4.47 2.23
N SER A 428 -0.49 -4.89 3.47
CA SER A 428 -1.70 -4.52 4.22
C SER A 428 -1.77 -3.02 4.51
N LEU A 429 -0.74 -2.48 5.16
CA LEU A 429 -0.63 -1.05 5.49
C LEU A 429 -0.68 -0.18 4.22
N THR A 430 -0.05 -0.63 3.13
CA THR A 430 -0.08 0.07 1.83
C THR A 430 -1.51 0.22 1.34
N LYS A 431 -2.33 -0.85 1.41
CA LYS A 431 -3.74 -0.79 0.99
C LYS A 431 -4.55 0.17 1.86
N GLU A 432 -4.37 0.13 3.17
CA GLU A 432 -5.06 1.04 4.09
C GLU A 432 -4.70 2.51 3.81
N MET A 433 -3.41 2.80 3.65
CA MET A 433 -2.95 4.16 3.32
C MET A 433 -3.46 4.61 1.94
N MET A 434 -3.53 3.72 0.95
CA MET A 434 -4.11 4.04 -0.35
C MET A 434 -5.57 4.48 -0.27
N LYS A 435 -6.36 4.07 0.74
CA LYS A 435 -7.76 4.50 0.88
C LYS A 435 -7.87 5.99 1.23
N THR A 436 -6.92 6.54 1.97
CA THR A 436 -6.99 7.91 2.53
C THR A 436 -5.98 8.88 1.90
N LEU A 437 -4.95 8.37 1.21
CA LEU A 437 -3.87 9.19 0.65
C LEU A 437 -4.35 10.03 -0.55
N GLU A 438 -4.34 11.35 -0.42
CA GLU A 438 -4.53 12.29 -1.53
C GLU A 438 -3.20 12.77 -2.09
N ILE A 439 -3.04 12.71 -3.42
CA ILE A 439 -1.84 13.22 -4.12
C ILE A 439 -2.10 14.61 -4.66
N LYS A 440 -1.22 15.56 -4.30
CA LYS A 440 -1.17 16.91 -4.88
C LYS A 440 -0.04 16.97 -5.89
N MET A 441 -0.40 17.16 -7.16
CA MET A 441 0.57 17.31 -8.25
C MET A 441 1.27 18.68 -8.19
N ASP A 442 2.55 18.72 -8.53
CA ASP A 442 3.28 19.97 -8.70
C ASP A 442 2.72 20.81 -9.87
N GLY A 443 2.46 22.11 -9.64
CA GLY A 443 2.13 23.08 -10.68
C GLY A 443 0.65 23.37 -10.98
N SER A 444 -0.33 22.82 -10.24
CA SER A 444 -1.76 23.10 -10.50
C SER A 444 -2.61 23.41 -9.26
N ASP A 445 -3.09 24.65 -9.15
CA ASP A 445 -4.46 24.91 -8.71
C ASP A 445 -5.38 24.35 -9.80
N ILE A 446 -5.84 23.11 -9.71
CA ILE A 446 -7.03 22.59 -10.42
C ILE A 446 -7.43 21.27 -9.77
N VAL A 447 -8.72 21.24 -9.44
CA VAL A 447 -9.54 20.07 -9.07
C VAL A 447 -9.32 18.96 -10.09
N VAL A 448 -8.82 17.81 -9.64
CA VAL A 448 -9.03 16.56 -10.37
C VAL A 448 -10.46 16.15 -10.07
N SER A 449 -11.34 16.38 -11.04
CA SER A 449 -12.61 15.68 -11.10
C SER A 449 -12.30 14.19 -11.14
N GLU A 450 -12.95 13.43 -10.26
CA GLU A 450 -13.10 11.98 -10.42
C GLU A 450 -13.65 11.74 -11.84
N GLU A 451 -12.77 11.35 -12.76
CA GLU A 451 -13.20 10.59 -13.92
C GLU A 451 -13.47 9.20 -13.39
N ASP A 452 -14.76 8.87 -13.33
CA ASP A 452 -15.26 7.50 -13.21
C ASP A 452 -14.39 6.60 -14.11
N ASP A 453 -13.70 5.65 -13.49
CA ASP A 453 -13.14 4.51 -14.21
C ASP A 453 -14.29 3.91 -15.02
N ASP A 454 -14.12 3.94 -16.34
CA ASP A 454 -14.96 3.28 -17.32
C ASP A 454 -15.09 1.81 -16.91
N GLU A 455 -16.15 1.48 -16.16
CA GLU A 455 -16.64 0.12 -16.03
C GLU A 455 -16.95 -0.31 -17.45
N SER A 456 -15.99 -0.97 -18.09
CA SER A 456 -16.30 -1.86 -19.18
C SER A 456 -17.29 -2.86 -18.61
N VAL A 457 -18.58 -2.59 -18.80
CA VAL A 457 -19.67 -3.49 -18.44
C VAL A 457 -19.36 -4.78 -19.17
N LEU A 458 -18.78 -5.74 -18.43
CA LEU A 458 -18.57 -7.11 -18.85
C LEU A 458 -19.97 -7.67 -19.07
N ARG A 459 -20.52 -7.45 -20.28
CA ARG A 459 -21.81 -8.00 -20.65
C ARG A 459 -21.66 -9.51 -20.61
N VAL A 460 -22.41 -10.16 -19.73
CA VAL A 460 -22.50 -11.61 -19.69
C VAL A 460 -22.90 -12.09 -21.09
N PRO A 461 -22.12 -12.98 -21.74
CA PRO A 461 -22.43 -13.47 -23.08
C PRO A 461 -23.84 -14.09 -23.12
N GLU A 462 -24.66 -13.72 -24.10
CA GLU A 462 -26.07 -14.15 -24.21
C GLU A 462 -26.23 -15.69 -24.42
N ASP A 463 -25.15 -16.43 -24.69
CA ASP A 463 -25.14 -17.89 -24.97
C ASP A 463 -24.39 -18.73 -23.91
N MET A 464 -24.17 -18.19 -22.72
CA MET A 464 -23.38 -18.86 -21.68
C MET A 464 -24.01 -20.17 -21.18
N LYS A 465 -23.16 -21.17 -20.93
CA LYS A 465 -23.50 -22.46 -20.33
C LYS A 465 -23.37 -22.39 -18.83
N ILE A 466 -24.49 -22.50 -18.12
CA ILE A 466 -24.54 -22.35 -16.67
C ILE A 466 -25.04 -23.65 -16.03
N VAL A 467 -24.31 -24.17 -15.04
CA VAL A 467 -24.87 -25.15 -14.11
C VAL A 467 -25.41 -24.41 -12.90
N VAL A 468 -26.67 -24.62 -12.53
CA VAL A 468 -27.17 -24.22 -11.21
C VAL A 468 -27.06 -25.42 -10.29
N LEU A 469 -26.16 -25.34 -9.32
CA LEU A 469 -25.86 -26.43 -8.40
C LEU A 469 -26.67 -26.28 -7.11
N ALA A 470 -27.49 -27.28 -6.80
CA ALA A 470 -28.45 -27.25 -5.70
C ALA A 470 -28.52 -28.59 -4.94
N GLY A 471 -29.41 -28.65 -3.95
CA GLY A 471 -29.64 -29.83 -3.12
C GLY A 471 -28.51 -30.10 -2.15
N GLY A 472 -27.65 -31.07 -2.48
CA GLY A 472 -26.56 -31.49 -1.60
C GLY A 472 -27.02 -32.28 -0.37
N LEU A 473 -26.09 -32.55 0.53
CA LEU A 473 -26.34 -33.36 1.73
C LEU A 473 -26.31 -32.50 2.99
N SER A 474 -27.35 -31.67 3.12
CA SER A 474 -27.48 -30.68 4.19
C SER A 474 -28.92 -30.68 4.74
N ASN A 475 -29.08 -30.29 6.01
CA ASN A 475 -30.40 -30.05 6.60
C ASN A 475 -31.18 -28.94 5.88
N GLU A 476 -30.50 -28.18 5.01
CA GLU A 476 -31.05 -27.09 4.21
C GLU A 476 -31.30 -27.50 2.76
N ARG A 477 -31.16 -28.79 2.42
CA ARG A 477 -31.30 -29.33 1.06
C ARG A 477 -32.60 -28.91 0.37
N ASN A 478 -33.73 -28.91 1.09
CA ASN A 478 -35.02 -28.50 0.51
C ASN A 478 -35.03 -26.99 0.18
N MET A 479 -34.38 -26.16 0.98
CA MET A 479 -34.20 -24.73 0.68
C MET A 479 -33.29 -24.54 -0.52
N SER A 480 -32.19 -25.28 -0.58
CA SER A 480 -31.25 -25.26 -1.71
C SER A 480 -31.91 -25.67 -3.03
N LEU A 481 -32.73 -26.73 -3.03
CA LEU A 481 -33.49 -27.14 -4.22
C LEU A 481 -34.46 -26.05 -4.69
N ARG A 482 -35.07 -25.29 -3.78
CA ARG A 482 -35.96 -24.17 -4.14
C ARG A 482 -35.19 -23.03 -4.76
N SER A 483 -34.09 -22.61 -4.14
CA SER A 483 -33.24 -21.56 -4.66
C SER A 483 -32.69 -21.94 -6.03
N GLY A 484 -32.14 -23.15 -6.17
CA GLY A 484 -31.66 -23.64 -7.45
C GLY A 484 -32.74 -23.68 -8.52
N TYR A 485 -33.95 -24.15 -8.18
CA TYR A 485 -35.06 -24.19 -9.14
C TYR A 485 -35.47 -22.79 -9.63
N VAL A 486 -35.67 -21.84 -8.71
CA VAL A 486 -36.07 -20.47 -9.08
C VAL A 486 -34.98 -19.77 -9.90
N VAL A 487 -33.71 -19.86 -9.46
CA VAL A 487 -32.56 -19.32 -10.21
C VAL A 487 -32.48 -19.95 -11.60
N SER A 488 -32.61 -21.27 -11.71
CA SER A 488 -32.51 -21.96 -13.01
C SER A 488 -33.58 -21.54 -14.01
N LYS A 489 -34.82 -21.31 -13.55
CA LYS A 489 -35.90 -20.84 -14.42
C LYS A 489 -35.64 -19.42 -14.93
N VAL A 490 -35.23 -18.54 -14.03
CA VAL A 490 -34.99 -17.12 -14.35
C VAL A 490 -33.81 -16.97 -15.30
N LEU A 491 -32.73 -17.72 -15.10
CA LEU A 491 -31.60 -17.74 -16.03
C LEU A 491 -31.98 -18.33 -17.39
N ALA A 492 -32.79 -19.40 -17.43
CA ALA A 492 -33.27 -19.97 -18.69
C ALA A 492 -34.19 -19.01 -19.46
N GLU A 493 -35.07 -18.28 -18.77
CA GLU A 493 -35.95 -17.26 -19.37
C GLU A 493 -35.16 -16.09 -19.99
N LYS A 494 -33.95 -15.85 -19.49
CA LYS A 494 -33.00 -14.84 -20.02
C LYS A 494 -32.19 -15.31 -21.22
N GLY A 495 -32.29 -16.58 -21.61
CA GLY A 495 -31.66 -17.13 -22.82
C GLY A 495 -30.41 -17.99 -22.57
N TYR A 496 -29.94 -18.13 -21.33
CA TYR A 496 -28.77 -18.95 -21.01
C TYR A 496 -29.04 -20.46 -21.18
N HIS A 497 -27.98 -21.23 -21.46
CA HIS A 497 -28.04 -22.69 -21.49
C HIS A 497 -27.88 -23.25 -20.08
N VAL A 498 -29.00 -23.45 -19.38
CA VAL A 498 -29.00 -23.79 -17.94
C VAL A 498 -29.23 -25.27 -17.67
N ILE A 499 -28.39 -25.87 -16.82
CA ILE A 499 -28.61 -27.22 -16.25
C ILE A 499 -28.79 -27.09 -14.73
N LEU A 500 -29.95 -27.45 -14.18
CA LEU A 500 -30.14 -27.58 -12.73
C LEU A 500 -29.64 -28.96 -12.26
N LEU A 501 -28.69 -29.00 -11.33
CA LEU A 501 -28.05 -30.25 -10.91
C LEU A 501 -27.99 -30.39 -9.38
N ASP A 502 -28.27 -31.59 -8.89
CA ASP A 502 -28.10 -31.90 -7.47
C ASP A 502 -26.65 -32.28 -7.16
N SER A 503 -25.98 -31.57 -6.27
CA SER A 503 -24.56 -31.82 -5.96
C SER A 503 -24.29 -33.20 -5.35
N PHE A 504 -25.24 -33.77 -4.60
CA PHE A 504 -25.07 -35.07 -3.95
C PHE A 504 -25.68 -36.23 -4.75
N MET A 505 -26.84 -36.03 -5.37
CA MET A 505 -27.49 -37.08 -6.17
C MET A 505 -26.90 -37.21 -7.57
N GLY A 506 -26.45 -36.11 -8.17
CA GLY A 506 -25.92 -36.08 -9.54
C GLY A 506 -26.94 -36.41 -10.62
N TYR A 507 -26.44 -36.83 -11.77
CA TYR A 507 -27.24 -37.24 -12.92
C TYR A 507 -27.04 -38.73 -13.23
N GLY A 508 -28.11 -39.51 -13.13
CA GLY A 508 -28.10 -40.95 -13.34
C GLY A 508 -27.50 -41.76 -12.18
N ASP A 509 -27.63 -43.08 -12.25
CA ASP A 509 -27.22 -43.98 -11.16
C ASP A 509 -25.71 -44.29 -11.12
N HIS A 510 -24.97 -43.89 -12.16
CA HIS A 510 -23.54 -44.13 -12.38
C HIS A 510 -23.00 -43.17 -13.44
N GLU A 511 -21.67 -43.13 -13.64
CA GLU A 511 -21.05 -42.33 -14.69
C GLU A 511 -21.59 -42.71 -16.08
N LYS A 512 -21.92 -41.70 -16.88
CA LYS A 512 -22.50 -41.85 -18.22
C LYS A 512 -21.80 -40.92 -19.20
N ASN A 513 -21.93 -41.21 -20.49
CA ASN A 513 -21.51 -40.25 -21.50
C ASN A 513 -22.46 -39.04 -21.48
N ILE A 514 -21.89 -37.86 -21.23
CA ILE A 514 -22.58 -36.57 -21.08
C ILE A 514 -22.08 -35.54 -22.11
N SER A 515 -21.51 -35.98 -23.24
CA SER A 515 -20.95 -35.06 -24.24
C SER A 515 -21.98 -34.12 -24.88
N ASP A 516 -23.27 -34.46 -24.82
CA ASP A 516 -24.40 -33.66 -25.30
C ASP A 516 -25.09 -32.84 -24.18
N ALA A 517 -24.47 -32.68 -22.99
CA ALA A 517 -25.11 -32.05 -21.83
C ALA A 517 -25.75 -30.69 -22.13
N PHE A 518 -24.95 -29.75 -22.65
CA PHE A 518 -25.42 -28.41 -23.01
C PHE A 518 -26.06 -28.31 -24.39
N ALA A 519 -26.00 -29.38 -25.20
CA ALA A 519 -26.79 -29.48 -26.43
C ALA A 519 -28.26 -29.84 -26.14
N ASN A 520 -28.55 -30.45 -24.98
CA ASN A 520 -29.90 -30.78 -24.53
C ASN A 520 -30.08 -30.55 -23.01
N PRO A 521 -29.99 -29.29 -22.53
CA PRO A 521 -29.95 -28.99 -21.09
C PRO A 521 -31.18 -29.50 -20.32
N ALA A 522 -32.36 -29.52 -20.95
CA ALA A 522 -33.59 -30.03 -20.36
C ALA A 522 -33.53 -31.54 -20.01
N LYS A 523 -32.77 -32.34 -20.78
CA LYS A 523 -32.57 -33.78 -20.50
C LYS A 523 -31.73 -34.01 -19.25
N TYR A 524 -30.79 -33.12 -18.97
CA TYR A 524 -29.82 -33.25 -17.87
C TYR A 524 -30.23 -32.51 -16.60
N SER A 525 -31.22 -31.62 -16.71
CA SER A 525 -31.74 -30.85 -15.58
C SER A 525 -32.62 -31.69 -14.67
N LEU A 526 -32.44 -31.49 -13.37
CA LEU A 526 -33.36 -31.98 -12.34
C LEU A 526 -34.70 -31.26 -12.47
N GLU A 527 -35.79 -32.03 -12.41
CA GLU A 527 -37.15 -31.51 -12.19
C GLU A 527 -37.57 -31.87 -10.75
N PRO A 528 -37.40 -30.97 -9.76
CA PRO A 528 -37.51 -31.33 -8.35
C PRO A 528 -38.96 -31.60 -7.89
N GLY A 529 -39.96 -31.33 -8.73
CA GLY A 529 -41.37 -31.53 -8.40
C GLY A 529 -41.82 -30.69 -7.20
N ASN A 530 -42.65 -31.25 -6.33
CA ASN A 530 -43.08 -30.58 -5.10
C ASN A 530 -41.99 -30.71 -4.03
N ILE A 531 -41.33 -29.60 -3.67
CA ILE A 531 -40.27 -29.57 -2.67
C ILE A 531 -40.86 -29.36 -1.26
N PRO A 532 -40.70 -30.33 -0.33
CA PRO A 532 -41.27 -30.23 1.02
C PRO A 532 -40.76 -29.04 1.84
N ASN A 533 -41.57 -28.57 2.80
CA ASN A 533 -41.27 -27.45 3.72
C ASN A 533 -40.54 -27.88 5.01
N ASP A 534 -40.36 -29.18 5.22
CA ASP A 534 -39.75 -29.77 6.41
C ASP A 534 -38.24 -30.02 6.24
N ILE A 535 -37.56 -30.28 7.37
CA ILE A 535 -36.14 -30.63 7.40
C ILE A 535 -35.99 -32.05 6.83
N PRO A 536 -35.13 -32.27 5.83
CA PRO A 536 -34.98 -33.56 5.17
C PRO A 536 -34.30 -34.59 6.08
N ASP A 537 -34.77 -35.84 6.03
CA ASP A 537 -34.05 -36.97 6.63
C ASP A 537 -32.79 -37.29 5.81
N LEU A 538 -31.63 -36.85 6.30
CA LEU A 538 -30.34 -37.05 5.63
C LEU A 538 -29.94 -38.52 5.50
N TRP A 539 -30.39 -39.40 6.39
CA TRP A 539 -30.16 -40.84 6.23
C TRP A 539 -30.92 -41.34 5.02
N ALA A 540 -32.22 -41.01 4.92
CA ALA A 540 -33.03 -41.39 3.77
C ALA A 540 -32.48 -40.80 2.47
N VAL A 541 -31.95 -39.57 2.48
CA VAL A 541 -31.24 -38.97 1.34
C VAL A 541 -30.00 -39.80 0.96
N ARG A 542 -29.10 -40.12 1.91
CA ARG A 542 -27.93 -40.98 1.64
C ARG A 542 -28.31 -42.35 1.07
N LYS A 543 -29.34 -42.99 1.64
CA LYS A 543 -29.81 -44.32 1.21
C LYS A 543 -30.41 -44.32 -0.19
N ARG A 544 -30.96 -43.19 -0.65
CA ARG A 544 -31.51 -43.04 -2.01
C ARG A 544 -30.44 -42.97 -3.10
N ARG A 545 -29.19 -42.62 -2.76
CA ARG A 545 -28.10 -42.54 -3.73
C ARG A 545 -27.65 -43.95 -4.14
N VAL A 546 -27.87 -44.33 -5.40
CA VAL A 546 -27.73 -45.74 -5.84
C VAL A 546 -26.30 -46.28 -5.70
N ASP A 547 -25.28 -45.48 -6.03
CA ASP A 547 -23.87 -45.91 -6.00
C ASP A 547 -23.30 -46.11 -4.58
N GLN A 548 -23.99 -45.61 -3.53
CA GLN A 548 -23.51 -45.56 -2.14
C GLN A 548 -22.05 -45.09 -2.01
N SER A 549 -21.60 -44.23 -2.93
CA SER A 549 -20.21 -43.80 -3.02
C SER A 549 -19.78 -42.99 -1.78
N PRO A 550 -18.52 -43.12 -1.33
CA PRO A 550 -17.99 -42.25 -0.28
C PRO A 550 -17.77 -40.80 -0.76
N SER A 551 -17.80 -40.54 -2.07
CA SER A 551 -17.67 -39.20 -2.65
C SER A 551 -18.88 -38.33 -2.29
N TYR A 552 -18.65 -37.07 -1.93
CA TYR A 552 -19.72 -36.09 -1.79
C TYR A 552 -20.44 -35.87 -3.12
N PHE A 553 -19.70 -35.63 -4.20
CA PHE A 553 -20.28 -35.35 -5.51
C PHE A 553 -20.96 -36.58 -6.10
N GLY A 554 -22.20 -36.41 -6.53
CA GLY A 554 -22.99 -37.41 -7.24
C GLY A 554 -22.40 -37.77 -8.61
N PRO A 555 -22.86 -38.88 -9.23
CA PRO A 555 -22.45 -39.25 -10.58
C PRO A 555 -22.59 -38.09 -11.58
N ASN A 556 -21.57 -37.90 -12.41
CA ASN A 556 -21.51 -36.89 -13.47
C ASN A 556 -21.51 -35.41 -13.02
N VAL A 557 -21.54 -35.09 -11.71
CA VAL A 557 -21.60 -33.69 -11.24
C VAL A 557 -20.39 -32.89 -11.69
N LEU A 558 -19.19 -33.37 -11.38
CA LEU A 558 -17.95 -32.68 -11.73
C LEU A 558 -17.75 -32.65 -13.25
N GLN A 559 -18.10 -33.72 -13.96
CA GLN A 559 -17.98 -33.78 -15.41
C GLN A 559 -18.91 -32.77 -16.11
N ILE A 560 -20.15 -32.60 -15.63
CA ILE A 560 -21.09 -31.61 -16.18
C ILE A 560 -20.62 -30.19 -15.83
N CYS A 561 -20.19 -29.94 -14.58
CA CYS A 561 -19.69 -28.62 -14.16
C CYS A 561 -18.47 -28.16 -14.98
N ARG A 562 -17.56 -29.08 -15.34
CA ARG A 562 -16.39 -28.77 -16.20
C ARG A 562 -16.74 -28.44 -17.66
N GLN A 563 -17.97 -28.71 -18.10
CA GLN A 563 -18.44 -28.31 -19.43
C GLN A 563 -19.17 -26.96 -19.43
N ALA A 564 -19.43 -26.40 -18.24
CA ALA A 564 -20.06 -25.11 -18.07
C ALA A 564 -19.02 -24.00 -18.18
N ASP A 565 -19.48 -22.82 -18.58
CA ASP A 565 -18.68 -21.60 -18.49
C ASP A 565 -18.69 -21.05 -17.05
N LEU A 566 -19.73 -21.36 -16.27
CA LEU A 566 -19.83 -21.00 -14.84
C LEU A 566 -20.81 -21.92 -14.09
N VAL A 567 -20.53 -22.16 -12.82
CA VAL A 567 -21.43 -22.85 -11.89
C VAL A 567 -22.06 -21.84 -10.91
N PHE A 568 -23.37 -21.63 -11.03
CA PHE A 568 -24.12 -20.89 -10.02
C PHE A 568 -24.34 -21.78 -8.78
N ILE A 569 -23.70 -21.44 -7.66
CA ILE A 569 -23.85 -22.19 -6.41
C ILE A 569 -25.13 -21.72 -5.69
N ALA A 570 -26.13 -22.59 -5.65
CA ALA A 570 -27.37 -22.41 -4.87
C ALA A 570 -27.46 -23.47 -3.76
N LEU A 571 -26.32 -23.82 -3.16
CA LEU A 571 -26.21 -24.75 -2.02
C LEU A 571 -26.38 -23.98 -0.72
N HIS A 572 -27.04 -24.62 0.26
CA HIS A 572 -27.23 -24.06 1.61
C HIS A 572 -26.79 -25.06 2.67
N GLY A 573 -26.10 -24.57 3.68
CA GLY A 573 -25.50 -25.33 4.76
C GLY A 573 -24.37 -26.30 4.34
N ALA A 574 -23.62 -26.73 5.35
CA ALA A 574 -22.60 -27.78 5.26
C ALA A 574 -21.59 -27.54 4.11
N GLU A 575 -21.36 -28.53 3.25
CA GLU A 575 -20.39 -28.51 2.15
C GLU A 575 -20.57 -27.36 1.14
N GLY A 576 -21.76 -26.75 1.08
CA GLY A 576 -22.02 -25.59 0.23
C GLY A 576 -21.41 -24.30 0.76
N GLU A 577 -21.41 -24.10 2.08
CA GLU A 577 -21.02 -22.83 2.72
C GLU A 577 -19.67 -22.89 3.42
N ASN A 578 -19.16 -24.08 3.74
CA ASN A 578 -17.90 -24.24 4.46
C ASN A 578 -16.63 -24.22 3.59
N GLY A 579 -16.76 -23.83 2.33
CA GLY A 579 -15.64 -23.72 1.38
C GLY A 579 -15.19 -25.02 0.73
N LYS A 580 -15.73 -26.20 1.10
CA LYS A 580 -15.26 -27.48 0.53
C LYS A 580 -15.60 -27.64 -0.95
N VAL A 581 -16.81 -27.24 -1.37
CA VAL A 581 -17.21 -27.30 -2.79
C VAL A 581 -16.42 -26.29 -3.61
N GLN A 582 -16.25 -25.07 -3.09
CA GLN A 582 -15.45 -23.99 -3.67
C GLN A 582 -14.00 -24.45 -3.88
N ALA A 583 -13.35 -25.01 -2.85
CA ALA A 583 -11.99 -25.52 -2.94
C ALA A 583 -11.86 -26.66 -3.99
N ALA A 584 -12.88 -27.52 -4.10
CA ALA A 584 -12.88 -28.57 -5.12
C ALA A 584 -12.98 -27.97 -6.53
N PHE A 585 -13.78 -26.92 -6.71
CA PHE A 585 -13.92 -26.22 -7.99
C PHE A 585 -12.66 -25.46 -8.37
N ASP A 586 -12.03 -24.76 -7.42
CA ASP A 586 -10.73 -24.09 -7.62
C ASP A 586 -9.66 -25.08 -8.12
N LEU A 587 -9.59 -26.27 -7.51
CA LEU A 587 -8.63 -27.31 -7.91
C LEU A 587 -8.92 -27.91 -9.29
N LEU A 588 -10.16 -27.83 -9.76
CA LEU A 588 -10.60 -28.38 -11.04
C LEU A 588 -10.64 -27.34 -12.16
N GLY A 589 -10.40 -26.06 -11.84
CA GLY A 589 -10.52 -24.94 -12.79
C GLY A 589 -11.96 -24.72 -13.25
N ILE A 590 -12.92 -24.83 -12.32
CA ILE A 590 -14.35 -24.59 -12.56
C ILE A 590 -14.68 -23.24 -11.95
N ASP A 591 -15.17 -22.29 -12.75
CA ASP A 591 -15.59 -20.98 -12.27
C ASP A 591 -16.98 -21.07 -11.61
N TYR A 592 -17.22 -20.30 -10.55
CA TYR A 592 -18.47 -20.37 -9.79
C TYR A 592 -18.90 -19.03 -9.17
N THR A 593 -20.18 -18.96 -8.78
CA THR A 593 -20.73 -17.77 -8.10
C THR A 593 -20.53 -17.76 -6.60
N GLY A 594 -20.45 -16.55 -6.03
CA GLY A 594 -20.35 -16.32 -4.58
C GLY A 594 -18.91 -16.12 -4.10
N CYS A 595 -18.65 -16.56 -2.86
CA CYS A 595 -17.37 -16.34 -2.19
C CYS A 595 -16.35 -17.45 -2.46
N ASP A 596 -15.06 -17.11 -2.42
CA ASP A 596 -13.97 -18.08 -2.48
C ASP A 596 -14.00 -19.09 -1.30
N TYR A 597 -13.19 -20.16 -1.40
CA TYR A 597 -13.19 -21.22 -0.38
C TYR A 597 -12.79 -20.74 1.02
N PHE A 598 -11.89 -19.76 1.12
CA PHE A 598 -11.35 -19.29 2.40
C PHE A 598 -12.35 -18.37 3.09
N SER A 599 -12.89 -17.39 2.36
CA SER A 599 -13.94 -16.50 2.86
C SER A 599 -15.21 -17.27 3.23
N SER A 600 -15.58 -18.29 2.46
CA SER A 600 -16.67 -19.21 2.80
C SER A 600 -16.39 -19.96 4.12
N ALA A 601 -15.17 -20.48 4.30
CA ALA A 601 -14.77 -21.15 5.54
C ALA A 601 -14.73 -20.20 6.77
N LEU A 602 -14.31 -18.94 6.57
CA LEU A 602 -14.27 -17.93 7.63
C LEU A 602 -15.68 -17.51 8.07
N SER A 603 -16.55 -17.17 7.10
CA SER A 603 -17.93 -16.74 7.36
C SER A 603 -18.78 -17.83 8.00
N SER A 604 -18.65 -19.07 7.53
CA SER A 604 -19.40 -20.21 8.07
C SER A 604 -19.01 -20.61 9.49
N ASN A 605 -17.79 -20.29 9.94
CA ASN A 605 -17.34 -20.53 11.31
C ASN A 605 -17.64 -19.31 12.19
N LYS A 606 -18.70 -19.39 13.01
CA LYS A 606 -19.17 -18.26 13.83
C LYS A 606 -18.13 -17.78 14.84
N ALA A 607 -17.36 -18.68 15.43
CA ALA A 607 -16.33 -18.30 16.39
C ALA A 607 -15.17 -17.54 15.75
N VAL A 608 -14.69 -18.01 14.59
CA VAL A 608 -13.60 -17.34 13.85
C VAL A 608 -14.05 -16.01 13.29
N SER A 609 -15.21 -15.96 12.63
CA SER A 609 -15.77 -14.70 12.12
C SER A 609 -15.94 -13.67 13.24
N LYS A 610 -16.48 -14.04 14.40
CA LYS A 610 -16.62 -13.11 15.53
C LYS A 610 -15.29 -12.57 16.03
N GLN A 611 -14.25 -13.40 16.10
CA GLN A 611 -12.93 -12.92 16.50
C GLN A 611 -12.41 -11.86 15.52
N LEU A 612 -12.60 -12.06 14.21
CA LEU A 612 -12.27 -11.07 13.18
C LEU A 612 -13.07 -9.77 13.36
N LEU A 613 -14.37 -9.87 13.63
CA LEU A 613 -15.23 -8.71 13.85
C LEU A 613 -14.83 -7.92 15.11
N ILE A 614 -14.42 -8.59 16.18
CA ILE A 614 -13.94 -7.93 17.42
C ILE A 614 -12.70 -7.07 17.13
N GLU A 615 -11.73 -7.58 16.36
CA GLU A 615 -10.53 -6.84 15.97
C GLU A 615 -10.85 -5.58 15.16
N GLN A 616 -11.95 -5.61 14.38
CA GLN A 616 -12.45 -4.47 13.62
C GLN A 616 -13.38 -3.55 14.41
N ASN A 617 -13.45 -3.71 15.74
CA ASN A 617 -14.35 -2.98 16.63
C ASN A 617 -15.84 -3.13 16.27
N ILE A 618 -16.21 -4.21 15.58
CA ILE A 618 -17.60 -4.53 15.26
C ILE A 618 -18.23 -5.27 16.46
N PRO A 619 -19.31 -4.74 17.06
CA PRO A 619 -19.90 -5.35 18.25
C PRO A 619 -20.46 -6.74 17.95
N VAL A 620 -20.09 -7.74 18.74
CA VAL A 620 -20.65 -9.10 18.69
C VAL A 620 -21.04 -9.56 20.09
N PRO A 621 -21.96 -10.53 20.25
CA PRO A 621 -22.23 -11.13 21.56
C PRO A 621 -20.98 -11.75 22.16
N LYS A 622 -20.73 -11.50 23.45
CA LYS A 622 -19.66 -12.18 24.20
C LYS A 622 -19.93 -13.69 24.22
N GLY A 623 -18.90 -14.49 23.95
CA GLY A 623 -19.05 -15.94 23.94
C GLY A 623 -17.74 -16.72 23.99
N PHE A 624 -17.85 -18.05 24.00
CA PHE A 624 -16.75 -19.00 23.93
C PHE A 624 -17.15 -20.29 23.23
N VAL A 625 -16.16 -21.05 22.75
CA VAL A 625 -16.38 -22.36 22.12
C VAL A 625 -16.11 -23.48 23.13
N THR A 626 -16.90 -24.54 23.07
CA THR A 626 -16.71 -25.79 23.80
C THR A 626 -16.70 -26.98 22.84
N TYR A 627 -15.93 -28.01 23.17
CA TYR A 627 -15.70 -29.17 22.31
C TYR A 627 -16.28 -30.45 22.89
N ARG A 628 -16.71 -31.36 22.03
CA ARG A 628 -17.24 -32.67 22.42
C ARG A 628 -16.14 -33.53 23.03
N GLY A 629 -16.37 -34.03 24.23
CA GLY A 629 -15.44 -34.94 24.91
C GLY A 629 -14.40 -34.25 25.80
N GLU A 630 -14.40 -32.91 25.81
CA GLU A 630 -13.63 -32.12 26.77
C GLU A 630 -14.43 -31.88 28.06
N GLU A 631 -13.74 -31.40 29.09
CA GLU A 631 -14.38 -31.00 30.35
C GLU A 631 -15.34 -29.82 30.09
N ALA A 632 -16.55 -29.89 30.64
CA ALA A 632 -17.58 -28.89 30.37
C ALA A 632 -17.21 -27.55 31.00
N ILE A 633 -17.01 -26.53 30.16
CA ILE A 633 -16.84 -25.14 30.58
C ILE A 633 -18.22 -24.54 30.82
N PHE A 634 -18.42 -23.92 31.98
CA PHE A 634 -19.65 -23.23 32.32
C PHE A 634 -19.53 -21.72 32.07
N PRO A 635 -20.63 -21.01 31.76
CA PRO A 635 -20.60 -19.57 31.51
C PRO A 635 -19.91 -18.76 32.62
N GLU A 636 -20.07 -19.15 33.88
CA GLU A 636 -19.46 -18.50 35.03
C GLU A 636 -17.92 -18.55 34.98
N ASP A 637 -17.35 -19.64 34.44
CA ASP A 637 -15.89 -19.80 34.26
C ASP A 637 -15.30 -18.79 33.27
N ARG A 638 -16.16 -18.14 32.46
CA ARG A 638 -15.80 -17.13 31.45
C ARG A 638 -16.35 -15.73 31.77
N ASN A 639 -16.72 -15.49 33.03
CA ASN A 639 -17.37 -14.24 33.47
C ASN A 639 -18.62 -13.93 32.62
N MET A 640 -19.46 -14.93 32.35
CA MET A 640 -20.76 -14.79 31.69
C MET A 640 -21.87 -15.22 32.64
N HIS A 641 -23.06 -14.66 32.45
CA HIS A 641 -24.23 -14.94 33.28
C HIS A 641 -25.35 -15.53 32.43
N TYR A 642 -26.20 -16.34 33.05
CA TYR A 642 -27.43 -16.79 32.42
C TYR A 642 -28.45 -15.64 32.26
N PRO A 643 -29.30 -15.66 31.22
CA PRO A 643 -29.39 -16.68 30.19
C PRO A 643 -28.27 -16.61 29.13
N VAL A 644 -27.92 -17.77 28.57
CA VAL A 644 -26.97 -17.92 27.45
C VAL A 644 -27.62 -18.62 26.27
N ILE A 645 -27.10 -18.37 25.07
CA ILE A 645 -27.43 -19.11 23.84
C ILE A 645 -26.38 -20.18 23.62
N VAL A 646 -26.81 -21.41 23.41
CA VAL A 646 -25.97 -22.55 23.02
C VAL A 646 -26.33 -22.92 21.58
N LYS A 647 -25.37 -22.88 20.66
CA LYS A 647 -25.60 -23.13 19.22
C LYS A 647 -24.43 -23.85 18.54
N PRO A 648 -24.67 -24.64 17.48
CA PRO A 648 -23.59 -25.17 16.64
C PRO A 648 -22.71 -24.06 16.07
N ASN A 649 -21.40 -24.32 16.00
CA ASN A 649 -20.44 -23.32 15.51
C ASN A 649 -20.57 -23.09 13.99
N ASN A 650 -20.92 -24.13 13.22
CA ASN A 650 -21.12 -24.05 11.76
C ASN A 650 -22.63 -24.23 11.40
N GLY A 651 -23.06 -23.68 10.25
CA GLY A 651 -24.43 -23.83 9.68
C GLY A 651 -25.44 -22.71 10.01
N GLY A 652 -26.51 -22.55 9.19
CA GLY A 652 -27.30 -21.30 9.14
C GLY A 652 -28.78 -21.34 9.58
N ILE A 653 -29.47 -22.49 9.65
CA ILE A 653 -30.94 -22.52 9.89
C ILE A 653 -31.40 -22.62 11.36
N GLY A 654 -30.57 -22.22 12.32
CA GLY A 654 -30.97 -22.18 13.74
C GLY A 654 -31.25 -23.54 14.39
N LEU A 655 -30.86 -24.65 13.75
CA LEU A 655 -30.97 -25.99 14.32
C LEU A 655 -29.96 -26.17 15.46
N GLY A 656 -30.42 -26.75 16.56
CA GLY A 656 -29.58 -26.96 17.75
C GLY A 656 -29.31 -25.69 18.56
N ILE A 657 -29.97 -24.56 18.25
CA ILE A 657 -29.95 -23.37 19.09
C ILE A 657 -30.86 -23.59 20.30
N SER A 658 -30.36 -23.26 21.49
CA SER A 658 -31.10 -23.36 22.74
C SER A 658 -30.76 -22.20 23.67
N VAL A 659 -31.78 -21.63 24.29
CA VAL A 659 -31.60 -20.66 25.38
C VAL A 659 -31.55 -21.43 26.70
N ALA A 660 -30.44 -21.32 27.41
CA ALA A 660 -30.25 -21.89 28.73
C ALA A 660 -30.33 -20.79 29.77
N SER A 661 -31.27 -20.90 30.70
CA SER A 661 -31.51 -19.89 31.76
C SER A 661 -30.85 -20.25 33.10
N ASP A 662 -30.30 -21.45 33.22
CA ASP A 662 -29.62 -21.95 34.40
C ASP A 662 -28.65 -23.09 34.04
N ARG A 663 -27.90 -23.56 35.03
CA ARG A 663 -26.90 -24.62 34.86
C ARG A 663 -27.47 -25.95 34.36
N ALA A 664 -28.70 -26.30 34.76
CA ALA A 664 -29.34 -27.55 34.39
C ALA A 664 -29.81 -27.54 32.92
N SER A 665 -30.46 -26.46 32.51
CA SER A 665 -30.87 -26.20 31.13
C SER A 665 -29.66 -26.06 30.20
N TYR A 666 -28.54 -25.49 30.68
CA TYR A 666 -27.28 -25.41 29.94
C TYR A 666 -26.67 -26.79 29.65
N ALA A 667 -26.57 -27.67 30.66
CA ALA A 667 -26.07 -29.03 30.46
C ALA A 667 -26.93 -29.82 29.45
N LYS A 668 -28.24 -29.61 29.47
CA LYS A 668 -29.16 -30.19 28.49
C LYS A 668 -28.94 -29.60 27.09
N ALA A 669 -28.84 -28.28 26.99
CA ALA A 669 -28.61 -27.57 25.74
C ALA A 669 -27.30 -28.00 25.07
N LEU A 670 -26.21 -28.13 25.83
CA LEU A 670 -24.94 -28.67 25.33
C LEU A 670 -25.09 -30.09 24.78
N LYS A 671 -25.74 -30.98 25.54
CA LYS A 671 -25.98 -32.36 25.11
C LYS A 671 -26.78 -32.45 23.81
N ASP A 672 -27.76 -31.57 23.65
CA ASP A 672 -28.60 -31.52 22.44
C ASP A 672 -27.85 -30.89 21.26
N ALA A 673 -27.08 -29.83 21.48
CA ALA A 673 -26.24 -29.19 20.47
C ALA A 673 -25.13 -30.13 19.97
N PHE A 674 -24.50 -30.89 20.86
CA PHE A 674 -23.50 -31.91 20.51
C PHE A 674 -24.06 -33.09 19.71
N ARG A 675 -25.37 -33.20 19.47
CA ARG A 675 -25.91 -34.18 18.49
C ARG A 675 -25.67 -33.73 17.06
N TRP A 676 -25.49 -32.43 16.85
CA TRP A 676 -25.33 -31.81 15.54
C TRP A 676 -23.86 -31.63 15.18
N GLU A 677 -23.05 -31.07 16.08
CA GLU A 677 -21.63 -30.76 15.83
C GLU A 677 -20.73 -31.14 17.00
N SER A 678 -19.41 -31.13 16.76
CA SER A 678 -18.39 -31.34 17.80
C SER A 678 -17.91 -30.03 18.44
N GLU A 679 -18.18 -28.89 17.80
CA GLU A 679 -17.81 -27.55 18.26
C GLU A 679 -19.09 -26.73 18.49
N ILE A 680 -19.29 -26.28 19.72
CA ILE A 680 -20.50 -25.56 20.11
C ILE A 680 -20.10 -24.18 20.62
N LEU A 681 -20.78 -23.16 20.10
CA LEU A 681 -20.62 -21.77 20.49
C LEU A 681 -21.64 -21.42 21.59
N VAL A 682 -21.15 -20.86 22.69
CA VAL A 682 -21.94 -20.39 23.82
C VAL A 682 -21.80 -18.88 23.89
N GLU A 683 -22.92 -18.16 23.81
CA GLU A 683 -22.97 -16.69 23.77
C GLU A 683 -23.89 -16.13 24.85
N GLU A 684 -23.68 -14.88 25.23
CA GLU A 684 -24.66 -14.14 26.01
C GLU A 684 -25.98 -14.03 25.27
N TYR A 685 -27.09 -14.12 26.01
CA TYR A 685 -28.41 -13.91 25.43
C TYR A 685 -28.67 -12.42 25.24
N VAL A 686 -28.62 -11.95 23.99
CA VAL A 686 -28.94 -10.56 23.65
C VAL A 686 -30.43 -10.43 23.31
N THR A 687 -31.10 -9.49 24.00
CA THR A 687 -32.51 -9.13 23.76
C THR A 687 -32.60 -7.90 22.87
N GLY A 688 -33.47 -7.95 21.86
CA GLY A 688 -33.70 -6.83 20.95
C GLY A 688 -34.54 -7.22 19.73
N ARG A 689 -34.64 -6.30 18.77
CA ARG A 689 -35.24 -6.53 17.45
C ARG A 689 -34.16 -7.14 16.53
N GLU A 690 -34.53 -8.14 15.73
CA GLU A 690 -33.63 -8.81 14.78
C GLU A 690 -33.74 -8.15 13.40
N PHE A 691 -32.60 -7.91 12.75
CA PHE A 691 -32.53 -7.31 11.42
C PHE A 691 -31.56 -8.07 10.53
N ALA A 692 -31.84 -8.10 9.24
CA ALA A 692 -30.93 -8.55 8.21
C ALA A 692 -30.54 -7.37 7.32
N VAL A 693 -29.30 -7.39 6.83
CA VAL A 693 -28.80 -6.49 5.79
C VAL A 693 -28.07 -7.31 4.75
N GLY A 694 -28.71 -7.51 3.61
CA GLY A 694 -28.11 -8.08 2.42
C GLY A 694 -27.07 -7.13 1.80
N THR A 695 -26.03 -7.69 1.19
CA THR A 695 -25.07 -6.95 0.38
C THR A 695 -24.98 -7.56 -1.01
N VAL A 696 -24.81 -6.71 -2.03
CA VAL A 696 -24.51 -7.12 -3.41
C VAL A 696 -23.38 -6.22 -3.88
N ASP A 697 -22.31 -6.82 -4.39
CA ASP A 697 -21.09 -6.11 -4.78
C ASP A 697 -20.52 -5.22 -3.66
N GLY A 698 -20.49 -5.76 -2.43
CA GLY A 698 -20.03 -5.03 -1.25
C GLY A 698 -20.91 -3.86 -0.83
N LYS A 699 -22.05 -3.61 -1.49
CA LYS A 699 -22.99 -2.53 -1.16
C LYS A 699 -24.22 -3.05 -0.42
N ALA A 700 -24.56 -2.39 0.69
CA ALA A 700 -25.70 -2.79 1.50
C ALA A 700 -27.05 -2.43 0.86
N LEU A 701 -27.98 -3.39 0.91
CA LEU A 701 -29.37 -3.25 0.53
C LEU A 701 -30.19 -2.62 1.69
N PRO A 702 -31.46 -2.22 1.45
CA PRO A 702 -32.34 -1.74 2.50
C PRO A 702 -32.47 -2.74 3.65
N VAL A 703 -32.39 -2.24 4.89
CA VAL A 703 -32.47 -3.08 6.10
C VAL A 703 -33.83 -3.78 6.16
N LEU A 704 -33.82 -5.09 6.42
CA LEU A 704 -35.01 -5.90 6.65
C LEU A 704 -35.18 -6.19 8.14
N GLU A 705 -36.36 -5.92 8.69
CA GLU A 705 -36.72 -6.39 10.03
C GLU A 705 -37.24 -7.82 9.99
N VAL A 706 -36.64 -8.66 10.85
CA VAL A 706 -36.96 -10.08 11.01
C VAL A 706 -37.65 -10.25 12.37
N LEU A 707 -38.83 -10.87 12.40
CA LEU A 707 -39.45 -11.21 13.67
C LEU A 707 -38.71 -12.39 14.33
N PRO A 708 -38.40 -12.30 15.64
CA PRO A 708 -37.56 -13.27 16.31
C PRO A 708 -38.20 -14.67 16.34
N PHE A 709 -37.48 -15.66 15.81
CA PHE A 709 -37.88 -17.06 15.87
C PHE A 709 -37.40 -17.68 17.19
N ARG A 710 -37.98 -17.25 18.33
CA ARG A 710 -37.60 -17.79 19.66
C ARG A 710 -38.81 -18.09 20.53
N THR A 711 -39.53 -19.15 20.21
CA THR A 711 -40.43 -19.80 21.17
C THR A 711 -40.11 -21.29 21.25
N SER A 712 -40.08 -21.83 22.47
CA SER A 712 -39.86 -23.25 22.75
C SER A 712 -41.08 -24.13 22.46
N ASP A 713 -42.09 -23.59 21.76
CA ASP A 713 -43.39 -24.20 21.54
C ASP A 713 -43.68 -24.34 20.04
N ALA A 714 -43.76 -25.57 19.57
CA ALA A 714 -44.01 -25.91 18.18
C ALA A 714 -45.41 -25.48 17.70
N GLU A 715 -46.38 -25.35 18.61
CA GLU A 715 -47.75 -24.88 18.30
C GLU A 715 -47.77 -23.37 17.97
N THR A 716 -47.03 -22.56 18.74
CA THR A 716 -46.87 -21.11 18.50
C THR A 716 -46.04 -20.82 17.24
N ALA A 717 -45.03 -21.65 16.93
CA ALA A 717 -44.26 -21.57 15.69
C ALA A 717 -45.10 -21.86 14.42
N LEU A 718 -46.20 -22.60 14.56
CA LEU A 718 -47.15 -22.89 13.49
C LEU A 718 -48.25 -21.83 13.38
N SER A 719 -48.67 -21.20 14.48
CA SER A 719 -49.71 -20.15 14.46
C SER A 719 -49.21 -18.82 13.86
N ILE A 720 -47.92 -18.53 13.94
CA ILE A 720 -47.29 -17.32 13.36
C ILE A 720 -47.05 -17.45 11.84
N ARG A 721 -47.12 -18.67 11.27
CA ARG A 721 -46.97 -18.89 9.81
C ARG A 721 -48.07 -18.27 8.96
N GLY A 722 -49.12 -17.72 9.57
CA GLY A 722 -50.32 -17.20 8.88
C GLY A 722 -50.31 -15.70 8.54
N GLU A 723 -49.51 -14.86 9.21
CA GLU A 723 -49.52 -13.40 8.99
C GLU A 723 -48.12 -12.83 8.71
N LYS A 724 -47.97 -12.27 7.50
CA LYS A 724 -46.85 -11.46 7.03
C LYS A 724 -46.44 -10.38 8.04
N ILE A 725 -45.25 -10.41 8.62
CA ILE A 725 -44.59 -9.18 9.08
C ILE A 725 -43.06 -9.29 8.96
N ARG A 726 -42.56 -9.44 7.73
CA ARG A 726 -41.20 -9.01 7.36
C ARG A 726 -41.34 -7.60 6.81
N LYS A 727 -40.67 -6.61 7.40
CA LYS A 727 -40.79 -5.20 6.98
C LYS A 727 -39.48 -4.74 6.34
N CYS A 728 -39.52 -4.47 5.04
CA CYS A 728 -38.42 -3.93 4.27
C CYS A 728 -38.92 -2.76 3.40
N PRO A 729 -38.32 -1.56 3.49
CA PRO A 729 -37.31 -1.17 4.48
C PRO A 729 -37.86 -1.23 5.93
N ALA A 730 -36.99 -1.54 6.88
CA ALA A 730 -37.33 -1.63 8.30
C ALA A 730 -37.82 -0.28 8.87
N ASP A 731 -38.70 -0.34 9.87
CA ASP A 731 -39.19 0.85 10.59
C ASP A 731 -38.23 1.25 11.70
N ILE A 732 -37.17 1.95 11.33
CA ILE A 732 -36.10 2.39 12.22
C ILE A 732 -35.62 3.80 11.83
N PRO A 733 -35.01 4.56 12.77
CA PRO A 733 -34.39 5.84 12.45
C PRO A 733 -33.35 5.70 11.32
N ALA A 734 -33.28 6.70 10.43
CA ALA A 734 -32.35 6.70 9.30
C ALA A 734 -30.89 6.50 9.74
N GLU A 735 -30.48 7.18 10.82
CA GLU A 735 -29.13 7.04 11.39
C GLU A 735 -28.80 5.60 11.81
N LEU A 736 -29.78 4.87 12.37
CA LEU A 736 -29.59 3.46 12.73
C LEU A 736 -29.53 2.58 11.48
N SER A 737 -30.37 2.83 10.48
CA SER A 737 -30.31 2.14 9.19
C SER A 737 -28.94 2.32 8.53
N ASP A 738 -28.42 3.55 8.49
CA ASP A 738 -27.12 3.84 7.87
C ASP A 738 -25.97 3.19 8.64
N LYS A 739 -26.03 3.16 9.97
CA LYS A 739 -25.07 2.42 10.81
C LYS A 739 -25.09 0.91 10.54
N LEU A 740 -26.27 0.29 10.44
CA LEU A 740 -26.39 -1.13 10.15
C LEU A 740 -25.88 -1.47 8.74
N LYS A 741 -26.17 -0.62 7.75
CA LYS A 741 -25.65 -0.75 6.39
C LYS A 741 -24.14 -0.64 6.33
N ALA A 742 -23.56 0.44 6.86
CA ALA A 742 -22.11 0.62 6.91
C ALA A 742 -21.42 -0.52 7.66
N THR A 743 -22.03 -1.02 8.74
CA THR A 743 -21.49 -2.18 9.46
C THR A 743 -21.58 -3.45 8.63
N ALA A 744 -22.68 -3.68 7.90
CA ALA A 744 -22.81 -4.85 7.03
C ALA A 744 -21.75 -4.84 5.92
N GLU A 745 -21.49 -3.67 5.31
CA GLU A 745 -20.41 -3.48 4.32
C GLU A 745 -19.04 -3.79 4.95
N ALA A 746 -18.77 -3.29 6.16
CA ALA A 746 -17.52 -3.59 6.87
C ALA A 746 -17.39 -5.08 7.24
N VAL A 747 -18.48 -5.74 7.64
CA VAL A 747 -18.49 -7.18 7.97
C VAL A 747 -18.16 -8.01 6.73
N VAL A 748 -18.78 -7.74 5.58
CA VAL A 748 -18.51 -8.51 4.36
C VAL A 748 -17.10 -8.27 3.83
N ASP A 749 -16.57 -7.04 3.93
CA ASP A 749 -15.17 -6.74 3.59
C ASP A 749 -14.19 -7.48 4.53
N THR A 750 -14.45 -7.43 5.84
CA THR A 750 -13.63 -8.10 6.88
C THR A 750 -13.55 -9.60 6.66
N LEU A 751 -14.66 -10.23 6.25
CA LEU A 751 -14.74 -11.67 6.03
C LEU A 751 -14.39 -12.10 4.60
N GLY A 752 -14.07 -11.13 3.72
CA GLY A 752 -13.76 -11.38 2.31
C GLY A 752 -14.95 -11.93 1.52
N VAL A 753 -16.18 -11.63 1.93
CA VAL A 753 -17.40 -12.08 1.28
C VAL A 753 -17.60 -11.27 -0.02
N GLN A 754 -17.65 -11.98 -1.15
CA GLN A 754 -17.67 -11.42 -2.50
C GLN A 754 -19.01 -11.68 -3.20
N ALA A 755 -19.31 -10.87 -4.21
CA ALA A 755 -20.51 -10.87 -5.05
C ALA A 755 -21.82 -10.58 -4.28
N TYR A 756 -22.14 -11.33 -3.23
CA TYR A 756 -23.31 -11.12 -2.39
C TYR A 756 -23.14 -11.77 -1.01
N GLY A 757 -23.86 -11.24 -0.02
CA GLY A 757 -23.87 -11.77 1.35
C GLY A 757 -25.05 -11.25 2.14
N LYS A 758 -25.19 -11.69 3.39
CA LYS A 758 -26.21 -11.18 4.31
C LYS A 758 -25.69 -11.18 5.73
N VAL A 759 -25.83 -10.04 6.41
CA VAL A 759 -25.40 -9.87 7.80
C VAL A 759 -26.62 -9.74 8.70
N ASP A 760 -26.65 -10.53 9.77
CA ASP A 760 -27.75 -10.51 10.74
C ASP A 760 -27.35 -9.76 12.02
N PHE A 761 -28.25 -8.93 12.54
CA PHE A 761 -28.04 -8.06 13.70
C PHE A 761 -29.15 -8.23 14.75
N ILE A 762 -28.80 -7.96 16.02
CA ILE A 762 -29.78 -7.63 17.07
C ILE A 762 -29.57 -6.19 17.49
N VAL A 763 -30.63 -5.38 17.45
CA VAL A 763 -30.64 -4.01 17.98
C VAL A 763 -31.40 -3.98 19.31
N ARG A 764 -30.75 -3.50 20.36
CA ARG A 764 -31.30 -3.31 21.71
C ARG A 764 -32.21 -2.08 21.75
N GLU A 765 -33.00 -1.95 22.83
CA GLU A 765 -33.91 -0.82 23.01
C GLU A 765 -33.20 0.55 23.04
N ASP A 766 -31.94 0.59 23.46
CA ASP A 766 -31.12 1.81 23.50
C ASP A 766 -30.51 2.20 22.14
N GLY A 767 -30.77 1.42 21.08
CA GLY A 767 -30.23 1.63 19.74
C GLY A 767 -28.82 1.06 19.52
N SER A 768 -28.18 0.50 20.55
CA SER A 768 -26.95 -0.28 20.36
C SER A 768 -27.27 -1.60 19.68
N PHE A 769 -26.32 -2.16 18.92
CA PHE A 769 -26.52 -3.41 18.20
C PHE A 769 -25.34 -4.37 18.34
N VAL A 770 -25.55 -5.62 17.94
CA VAL A 770 -24.53 -6.64 17.78
C VAL A 770 -24.71 -7.39 16.47
N CYS A 771 -23.61 -7.74 15.82
CA CYS A 771 -23.56 -8.63 14.66
C CYS A 771 -23.62 -10.09 15.13
N LEU A 772 -24.56 -10.86 14.59
CA LEU A 772 -24.76 -12.26 14.93
C LEU A 772 -23.89 -13.18 14.07
N GLU A 773 -24.00 -13.03 12.75
CA GLU A 773 -23.34 -13.86 11.75
C GLU A 773 -23.39 -13.18 10.38
N CYS A 774 -22.54 -13.64 9.47
CA CYS A 774 -22.53 -13.28 8.07
C CYS A 774 -22.69 -14.54 7.24
N ASP A 775 -23.72 -14.56 6.40
CA ASP A 775 -24.02 -15.65 5.47
C ASP A 775 -23.43 -15.31 4.09
N SER A 776 -22.54 -16.18 3.59
CA SER A 776 -21.86 -16.03 2.30
C SER A 776 -22.63 -16.64 1.12
N LEU A 777 -23.71 -17.39 1.38
CA LEU A 777 -24.60 -17.96 0.36
C LEU A 777 -26.06 -17.83 0.80
N PRO A 778 -26.55 -16.59 1.01
CA PRO A 778 -27.93 -16.38 1.42
C PRO A 778 -28.93 -16.94 0.43
N GLN A 779 -30.10 -17.30 0.94
CA GLN A 779 -31.15 -17.95 0.18
C GLN A 779 -31.70 -17.08 -0.96
N LEU A 780 -31.96 -17.72 -2.11
CA LEU A 780 -32.43 -17.07 -3.35
C LEU A 780 -33.78 -17.60 -3.82
N TYR A 781 -34.86 -17.31 -3.09
CA TYR A 781 -36.24 -17.59 -3.51
C TYR A 781 -37.17 -16.44 -3.10
N GLN A 782 -38.42 -16.44 -3.59
CA GLN A 782 -39.31 -15.27 -3.58
C GLN A 782 -39.50 -14.58 -2.21
N ASP A 783 -39.48 -15.32 -1.11
CA ASP A 783 -39.67 -14.80 0.26
C ASP A 783 -38.37 -14.75 1.09
N ALA A 784 -37.21 -14.99 0.47
CA ALA A 784 -35.91 -14.96 1.13
C ALA A 784 -35.47 -13.51 1.42
N HIS A 785 -34.65 -13.33 2.46
CA HIS A 785 -34.28 -12.00 2.96
C HIS A 785 -33.62 -11.13 1.88
N LEU A 786 -32.57 -11.64 1.24
CA LEU A 786 -31.85 -10.92 0.17
C LEU A 786 -32.77 -10.51 -0.99
N VAL A 787 -33.73 -11.36 -1.35
CA VAL A 787 -34.68 -11.09 -2.43
C VAL A 787 -35.67 -9.99 -2.05
N LEU A 788 -36.16 -9.98 -0.81
CA LEU A 788 -37.04 -8.92 -0.31
C LEU A 788 -36.31 -7.58 -0.20
N GLU A 789 -35.05 -7.59 0.23
CA GLU A 789 -34.19 -6.41 0.32
C GLU A 789 -33.90 -5.84 -1.08
N ALA A 790 -33.56 -6.70 -2.04
CA ALA A 790 -33.36 -6.31 -3.43
C ALA A 790 -34.63 -5.70 -4.04
N GLN A 791 -35.79 -6.32 -3.82
CA GLN A 791 -37.08 -5.77 -4.27
C GLN A 791 -37.38 -4.40 -3.66
N ALA A 792 -37.10 -4.20 -2.38
CA ALA A 792 -37.24 -2.90 -1.72
C ALA A 792 -36.29 -1.83 -2.28
N ALA A 793 -35.15 -2.25 -2.84
CA ALA A 793 -34.21 -1.39 -3.57
C ALA A 793 -34.61 -1.16 -5.05
N GLY A 794 -35.72 -1.74 -5.52
CA GLY A 794 -36.13 -1.67 -6.93
C GLY A 794 -35.39 -2.62 -7.85
N ILE A 795 -34.67 -3.61 -7.30
CA ILE A 795 -33.94 -4.63 -8.06
C ILE A 795 -34.84 -5.87 -8.21
N SER A 796 -35.15 -6.24 -9.44
CA SER A 796 -35.88 -7.47 -9.74
C SER A 796 -35.02 -8.72 -9.45
N PHE A 797 -35.66 -9.87 -9.24
CA PHE A 797 -34.91 -11.11 -9.00
C PHE A 797 -34.00 -11.50 -10.18
N GLY A 798 -34.43 -11.20 -11.42
CA GLY A 798 -33.60 -11.40 -12.61
C GLY A 798 -32.35 -10.52 -12.61
N GLU A 799 -32.49 -9.23 -12.28
CA GLU A 799 -31.35 -8.31 -12.16
C GLU A 799 -30.42 -8.70 -10.99
N LEU A 800 -30.96 -9.23 -9.90
CA LEU A 800 -30.15 -9.76 -8.80
C LEU A 800 -29.29 -10.94 -9.27
N CYS A 801 -29.87 -11.88 -10.02
CA CYS A 801 -29.11 -12.99 -10.60
C CYS A 801 -28.04 -12.50 -11.59
N ASP A 802 -28.35 -11.51 -12.43
CA ASP A 802 -27.35 -10.93 -13.35
C ASP A 802 -26.19 -10.31 -12.59
N ARG A 803 -26.46 -9.49 -11.57
CA ARG A 803 -25.41 -8.86 -10.74
C ARG A 803 -24.51 -9.91 -10.10
N ILE A 804 -25.08 -10.99 -9.59
CA ILE A 804 -24.31 -12.10 -9.01
C ILE A 804 -23.42 -12.76 -10.09
N LEU A 805 -23.94 -13.00 -11.30
CA LEU A 805 -23.18 -13.57 -12.42
C LEU A 805 -22.04 -12.64 -12.87
N GLU A 806 -22.36 -11.36 -13.10
CA GLU A 806 -21.40 -10.34 -13.53
C GLU A 806 -20.25 -10.19 -12.54
N MET A 807 -20.56 -10.12 -11.24
CA MET A 807 -19.51 -10.04 -10.20
C MET A 807 -18.64 -11.28 -10.17
N SER A 808 -19.24 -12.46 -10.34
CA SER A 808 -18.51 -13.72 -10.31
C SER A 808 -17.59 -13.90 -11.52
N LEU A 809 -17.89 -13.25 -12.65
CA LEU A 809 -17.05 -13.22 -13.86
C LEU A 809 -15.93 -12.19 -13.82
N ARG A 810 -16.03 -11.18 -12.94
CA ARG A 810 -14.95 -10.21 -12.72
C ARG A 810 -13.83 -10.80 -11.86
N ASN A 811 -14.13 -11.80 -11.02
CA ASN A 811 -13.21 -12.44 -10.08
C ASN A 811 -12.32 -13.49 -10.75
#